data_AF-A0A1F9MZD8-F1
#
_entry.id   AF-A0A1F9MZD8-F1
#
_cell.length_a   1.000
_cell.length_b   1.000
_cell.length_c   1.000
_cell.angle_alpha   90.00
_cell.angle_beta   90.00
_cell.angle_gamma   90.00
#
_symmetry.space_group_name_H-M   'P 1'
#
loop_
_entity.id
_entity.type
_entity.pdbx_description
1 polymer ?
#
loop_
_entity_poly.entity_id
_entity_poly.type
_entity_poly.pdbx_seq_one_letter_code
_entity_poly.pdbx_strand_id
1 'polypeptide(L)'
;MADGCALSCTDDESCAGVGVEMCGADAYCMVECPVEECAVLGTCFPTNAANPDNPCESCVPTLSRVRFSANDSATCDDGAFCTTGDHCSGGRCVFDAVKDCDDETWCTNDACDEGGDSCVNEVAEDTCLIDDTCWVGGTPDPDNVCLACDPTTDAEDWSPTAEKPCDDGAFCSVGDRCVQGACVPTGDRDCADALDCTTDGCDDTGDACAHILADDACLIDGECVADGAPDPGNPCVECQPEEDQTAWTNNDTNVCDDGLFCTAGDHCTAGTCVFANMKSCNDGAWCTDDACDEDNDRCANDVAANTCLIDTTCWVMGAANPANVCLACVPTSDSADWSATVGNECDDNRFCTVGDHCDLGECVAEGLRDCSDELACTTDSCDDDASACTNLLAEDACLIDGECVSEGVPDPANPCVECQPMVSQNTWTADNSNSCEDRLFCTLYNHCEEGSCVFVSPCNDGVGCTRDICDEEAEACSFVLFPNACFIDNICYQRMDPGSDDPCERCIPDNEQEAFTFLAPKMVVADGDTSTCHNETLTASCIDIRGTLQTSGSCRLEAEVVSIFGVVDGTVGGYPAAQGPGAGPQWSQSGGSYGGRGGTMGDDKAGPVYGDVDDMAVDMGSGGSTAAVLGGAGGGKIEIISEVIELTGVVRANGGNGTNHTWGTGGGSGAESCCRRRLTSP
;
A
#
# COMPACT_ATOMS: atom_id res chain seq x y z
N MET A 1 -65.07 -163.93 -13.90
CA MET A 1 -64.88 -164.78 -15.10
C MET A 1 -64.54 -166.17 -14.57
N ALA A 2 -65.53 -167.00 -14.28
CA ALA A 2 -66.16 -167.98 -15.16
C ALA A 2 -65.53 -169.38 -14.98
N ASP A 3 -66.40 -170.34 -14.71
CA ASP A 3 -66.27 -171.77 -15.02
C ASP A 3 -65.41 -172.65 -14.10
N GLY A 4 -65.87 -172.84 -12.86
CA GLY A 4 -65.71 -174.11 -12.16
C GLY A 4 -66.93 -174.99 -12.45
N CYS A 5 -66.93 -175.68 -13.60
CA CYS A 5 -67.97 -176.59 -14.06
C CYS A 5 -68.60 -177.40 -12.91
N ALA A 6 -69.79 -177.01 -12.46
CA ALA A 6 -70.70 -177.98 -11.90
C ALA A 6 -71.08 -178.88 -13.08
N LEU A 7 -70.38 -180.02 -13.19
CA LEU A 7 -70.66 -181.02 -14.20
C LEU A 7 -72.15 -181.35 -14.11
N SER A 8 -72.87 -181.15 -15.21
CA SER A 8 -74.27 -181.50 -15.21
C SER A 8 -74.40 -183.02 -15.19
N CYS A 9 -75.05 -183.58 -14.18
CA CYS A 9 -75.16 -185.01 -13.95
C CYS A 9 -76.55 -185.53 -14.38
N THR A 10 -76.63 -186.74 -14.92
CA THR A 10 -77.91 -187.34 -15.36
C THR A 10 -78.35 -188.53 -14.50
N ASP A 11 -77.42 -189.09 -13.73
CA ASP A 11 -77.61 -190.16 -12.75
C ASP A 11 -76.46 -190.13 -11.72
N ASP A 12 -76.69 -190.70 -10.54
CA ASP A 12 -75.73 -190.62 -9.41
C ASP A 12 -74.36 -191.23 -9.74
N GLU A 13 -74.28 -192.22 -10.64
CA GLU A 13 -73.01 -192.80 -11.08
C GLU A 13 -72.12 -191.80 -11.84
N SER A 14 -72.70 -190.76 -12.46
CA SER A 14 -71.94 -189.70 -13.14
C SER A 14 -71.21 -188.74 -12.19
N CYS A 15 -71.55 -188.73 -10.89
CA CYS A 15 -70.92 -187.88 -9.86
C CYS A 15 -69.74 -188.55 -9.12
N ALA A 16 -69.56 -189.87 -9.26
CA ALA A 16 -68.64 -190.64 -8.43
C ALA A 16 -67.15 -190.29 -8.61
N GLY A 17 -66.78 -189.64 -9.72
CA GLY A 17 -65.39 -189.24 -10.02
C GLY A 17 -64.87 -188.03 -9.23
N VAL A 18 -65.73 -187.29 -8.53
CA VAL A 18 -65.37 -186.04 -7.81
C VAL A 18 -65.72 -186.07 -6.32
N GLY A 19 -66.04 -187.24 -5.77
CA GLY A 19 -66.20 -187.44 -4.32
C GLY A 19 -67.50 -186.87 -3.72
N VAL A 20 -68.58 -186.80 -4.50
CA VAL A 20 -69.88 -186.26 -4.07
C VAL A 20 -70.99 -187.29 -4.31
N GLU A 21 -71.90 -187.44 -3.35
CA GLU A 21 -72.79 -188.61 -3.22
C GLU A 21 -74.16 -188.49 -3.91
N MET A 22 -74.56 -187.35 -4.50
CA MET A 22 -75.88 -187.21 -5.15
C MET A 22 -75.94 -186.19 -6.29
N CYS A 23 -76.73 -186.47 -7.34
CA CYS A 23 -77.09 -185.48 -8.36
C CYS A 23 -78.42 -184.78 -8.01
N GLY A 24 -78.38 -183.44 -7.87
CA GLY A 24 -79.55 -182.62 -7.49
C GLY A 24 -80.58 -182.46 -8.61
N ALA A 25 -81.82 -182.08 -8.27
CA ALA A 25 -82.95 -181.99 -9.21
C ALA A 25 -82.70 -181.03 -10.41
N ASP A 26 -81.80 -180.06 -10.25
CA ASP A 26 -81.41 -179.10 -11.30
C ASP A 26 -80.22 -179.59 -12.14
N ALA A 27 -79.86 -180.87 -11.99
CA ALA A 27 -78.78 -181.57 -12.68
C ALA A 27 -77.37 -181.03 -12.40
N TYR A 28 -77.11 -180.37 -11.26
CA TYR A 28 -75.77 -179.90 -10.87
C TYR A 28 -75.23 -180.59 -9.60
N CYS A 29 -73.93 -180.92 -9.59
CA CYS A 29 -73.24 -181.44 -8.42
C CYS A 29 -73.17 -180.37 -7.32
N MET A 30 -73.75 -180.62 -6.15
CA MET A 30 -73.75 -179.66 -5.04
C MET A 30 -72.90 -180.16 -3.86
N VAL A 31 -72.11 -179.24 -3.28
CA VAL A 31 -71.34 -179.47 -2.05
C VAL A 31 -72.16 -178.99 -0.86
N GLU A 32 -72.49 -179.89 0.05
CA GLU A 32 -73.08 -179.52 1.34
C GLU A 32 -71.97 -178.95 2.24
N CYS A 33 -71.87 -177.61 2.28
CA CYS A 33 -71.09 -176.94 3.34
C CYS A 33 -71.88 -177.04 4.66
N PRO A 34 -71.20 -177.22 5.81
CA PRO A 34 -71.85 -177.17 7.11
C PRO A 34 -72.65 -175.88 7.30
N VAL A 35 -73.76 -175.96 8.05
CA VAL A 35 -74.70 -174.82 8.20
C VAL A 35 -74.06 -173.56 8.83
N GLU A 36 -72.88 -173.68 9.43
CA GLU A 36 -72.12 -172.61 10.08
C GLU A 36 -71.02 -171.98 9.20
N GLU A 37 -71.05 -172.20 7.88
CA GLU A 37 -70.09 -171.64 6.92
C GLU A 37 -70.78 -170.89 5.76
N CYS A 38 -70.08 -169.93 5.13
CA CYS A 38 -70.55 -169.28 3.90
C CYS A 38 -70.08 -170.08 2.69
N ALA A 39 -70.99 -170.46 1.81
CA ALA A 39 -70.69 -171.01 0.49
C ALA A 39 -70.62 -169.87 -0.53
N VAL A 40 -69.50 -169.12 -0.55
CA VAL A 40 -69.31 -168.03 -1.49
C VAL A 40 -68.66 -168.60 -2.76
N LEU A 41 -69.40 -168.55 -3.87
CA LEU A 41 -68.95 -169.03 -5.19
C LEU A 41 -68.39 -170.48 -5.19
N GLY A 42 -69.02 -171.38 -4.44
CA GLY A 42 -68.66 -172.80 -4.43
C GLY A 42 -67.47 -173.18 -3.53
N THR A 43 -66.91 -172.23 -2.79
CA THR A 43 -65.91 -172.49 -1.73
C THR A 43 -66.54 -172.21 -0.37
N CYS A 44 -66.37 -173.13 0.58
CA CYS A 44 -66.83 -172.91 1.95
C CYS A 44 -65.80 -172.03 2.69
N PHE A 45 -66.25 -170.89 3.20
CA PHE A 45 -65.48 -170.03 4.07
C PHE A 45 -66.02 -170.15 5.49
N PRO A 46 -65.14 -170.37 6.48
CA PRO A 46 -65.57 -170.43 7.87
C PRO A 46 -66.11 -169.07 8.33
N THR A 47 -67.01 -169.08 9.30
CA THR A 47 -67.53 -167.85 9.91
C THR A 47 -66.38 -166.92 10.33
N ASN A 48 -66.52 -165.64 10.01
CA ASN A 48 -65.57 -164.53 10.17
C ASN A 48 -64.30 -164.58 9.30
N ALA A 49 -64.20 -165.50 8.33
CA ALA A 49 -63.12 -165.43 7.36
C ALA A 49 -63.17 -164.10 6.59
N ALA A 50 -62.06 -163.35 6.60
CA ALA A 50 -61.95 -162.12 5.82
C ALA A 50 -62.03 -162.43 4.33
N ASN A 51 -62.65 -161.53 3.56
CA ASN A 51 -62.62 -161.59 2.11
C ASN A 51 -61.17 -161.33 1.66
N PRO A 52 -60.51 -162.28 0.97
CA PRO A 52 -59.12 -162.12 0.55
C PRO A 52 -58.86 -160.92 -0.36
N ASP A 53 -59.88 -160.47 -1.10
CA ASP A 53 -59.77 -159.35 -2.04
C ASP A 53 -60.19 -158.00 -1.44
N ASN A 54 -60.85 -158.01 -0.28
CA ASN A 54 -61.29 -156.81 0.40
C ASN A 54 -61.34 -157.06 1.92
N PRO A 55 -60.29 -156.66 2.68
CA PRO A 55 -60.23 -156.94 4.11
C PRO A 55 -61.38 -156.31 4.91
N CYS A 56 -62.06 -155.30 4.34
CA CYS A 56 -63.25 -154.69 4.91
C CYS A 56 -64.52 -155.52 4.76
N GLU A 57 -64.45 -156.76 4.31
CA GLU A 57 -65.57 -157.70 4.29
C GLU A 57 -65.18 -159.04 4.93
N SER A 58 -66.15 -159.73 5.54
CA SER A 58 -65.95 -161.06 6.13
C SER A 58 -67.17 -161.97 6.00
N CYS A 59 -66.97 -163.29 6.11
CA CYS A 59 -68.03 -164.27 5.99
C CYS A 59 -68.86 -164.26 7.26
N VAL A 60 -70.15 -163.93 7.15
CA VAL A 60 -71.08 -163.99 8.29
C VAL A 60 -72.31 -164.79 7.85
N PRO A 61 -72.36 -166.12 8.10
CA PRO A 61 -73.40 -167.00 7.55
C PRO A 61 -74.82 -166.63 7.97
N THR A 62 -74.98 -165.96 9.12
CA THR A 62 -76.28 -165.49 9.61
C THR A 62 -76.80 -164.26 8.85
N LEU A 63 -75.92 -163.44 8.26
CA LEU A 63 -76.28 -162.31 7.40
C LEU A 63 -76.43 -162.76 5.96
N SER A 64 -75.44 -163.50 5.44
CA SER A 64 -75.50 -164.10 4.13
C SER A 64 -74.59 -165.31 4.03
N ARG A 65 -75.12 -166.43 3.51
CA ARG A 65 -74.32 -167.63 3.24
C ARG A 65 -73.71 -167.66 1.85
N VAL A 66 -73.99 -166.69 0.99
CA VAL A 66 -73.58 -166.73 -0.43
C VAL A 66 -72.71 -165.55 -0.85
N ARG A 67 -72.41 -164.61 0.06
CA ARG A 67 -71.48 -163.48 -0.15
C ARG A 67 -70.85 -163.03 1.16
N PHE A 68 -69.71 -162.37 1.07
CA PHE A 68 -69.10 -161.66 2.19
C PHE A 68 -69.96 -160.45 2.60
N SER A 69 -69.92 -160.10 3.88
CA SER A 69 -70.64 -158.98 4.49
C SER A 69 -69.63 -157.93 4.96
N ALA A 70 -70.03 -156.66 5.02
CA ALA A 70 -69.16 -155.58 5.49
C ALA A 70 -68.63 -155.87 6.91
N ASN A 71 -67.35 -155.57 7.10
CA ASN A 71 -66.58 -155.76 8.32
C ASN A 71 -65.80 -154.49 8.63
N ASP A 72 -66.50 -153.51 9.19
CA ASP A 72 -65.96 -152.19 9.50
C ASP A 72 -65.03 -152.20 10.74
N SER A 73 -64.87 -153.35 11.41
CA SER A 73 -63.86 -153.54 12.46
C SER A 73 -62.56 -154.13 11.96
N ALA A 74 -62.45 -154.42 10.66
CA ALA A 74 -61.18 -154.75 10.04
C ALA A 74 -60.33 -153.49 9.86
N THR A 75 -59.02 -153.71 9.82
CA THR A 75 -58.06 -152.70 9.38
C THR A 75 -57.84 -152.85 7.88
N CYS A 76 -57.65 -151.72 7.19
CA CYS A 76 -57.25 -151.69 5.79
C CYS A 76 -56.20 -150.60 5.57
N ASP A 77 -55.61 -150.60 4.39
CA ASP A 77 -54.63 -149.64 3.89
C ASP A 77 -55.01 -149.42 2.43
N ASP A 78 -55.18 -148.16 2.01
CA ASP A 78 -55.55 -147.81 0.62
C ASP A 78 -54.33 -147.68 -0.31
N GLY A 79 -53.12 -147.73 0.26
CA GLY A 79 -51.84 -147.74 -0.43
C GLY A 79 -51.35 -146.37 -0.89
N ALA A 80 -52.03 -145.27 -0.56
CA ALA A 80 -51.60 -143.92 -0.94
C ALA A 80 -50.68 -143.28 0.12
N PHE A 81 -49.62 -142.60 -0.31
CA PHE A 81 -48.63 -142.00 0.58
C PHE A 81 -49.14 -140.73 1.27
N CYS A 82 -49.92 -139.93 0.54
CA CYS A 82 -50.47 -138.66 1.00
C CYS A 82 -51.77 -138.84 1.80
N THR A 83 -52.25 -140.06 2.05
CA THR A 83 -53.37 -140.34 2.96
C THR A 83 -52.86 -140.89 4.29
N THR A 84 -53.61 -140.64 5.36
CA THR A 84 -53.33 -141.20 6.69
C THR A 84 -54.64 -141.58 7.39
N GLY A 85 -54.58 -142.60 8.26
CA GLY A 85 -55.72 -143.04 9.06
C GLY A 85 -56.69 -143.97 8.34
N ASP A 86 -56.17 -144.85 7.48
CA ASP A 86 -57.00 -145.79 6.71
C ASP A 86 -57.78 -146.74 7.60
N HIS A 87 -59.10 -146.81 7.37
CA HIS A 87 -60.00 -147.68 8.11
C HIS A 87 -61.17 -148.17 7.26
N CYS A 88 -61.74 -149.30 7.66
CA CYS A 88 -62.88 -149.88 6.98
C CYS A 88 -64.18 -149.20 7.38
N SER A 89 -64.98 -148.77 6.40
CA SER A 89 -66.31 -148.20 6.63
C SER A 89 -67.26 -148.59 5.50
N GLY A 90 -68.40 -149.21 5.84
CA GLY A 90 -69.38 -149.71 4.87
C GLY A 90 -68.83 -150.76 3.89
N GLY A 91 -67.78 -151.51 4.27
CA GLY A 91 -67.12 -152.48 3.40
C GLY A 91 -66.09 -151.90 2.41
N ARG A 92 -65.64 -150.66 2.58
CA ARG A 92 -64.59 -150.02 1.77
C ARG A 92 -63.50 -149.40 2.66
N CYS A 93 -62.26 -149.35 2.16
CA CYS A 93 -61.19 -148.61 2.80
C CYS A 93 -61.32 -147.11 2.53
N VAL A 94 -61.28 -146.29 3.58
CA VAL A 94 -61.35 -144.82 3.56
C VAL A 94 -60.29 -144.24 4.50
N PHE A 95 -59.87 -142.99 4.32
CA PHE A 95 -58.85 -142.31 5.12
C PHE A 95 -59.42 -141.13 5.92
N ASP A 96 -58.69 -140.68 6.95
CA ASP A 96 -59.12 -139.59 7.84
C ASP A 96 -58.55 -138.22 7.45
N ALA A 97 -57.30 -138.18 6.97
CA ALA A 97 -56.61 -136.93 6.64
C ALA A 97 -55.58 -137.07 5.52
N VAL A 98 -55.27 -135.95 4.87
CA VAL A 98 -54.11 -135.83 3.97
C VAL A 98 -52.85 -135.62 4.83
N LYS A 99 -51.72 -136.19 4.41
CA LYS A 99 -50.43 -136.09 5.07
C LYS A 99 -49.92 -134.64 5.09
N ASP A 100 -49.50 -134.19 6.27
CA ASP A 100 -48.91 -132.88 6.50
C ASP A 100 -47.42 -132.88 6.12
N CYS A 101 -47.02 -131.90 5.31
CA CYS A 101 -45.67 -131.78 4.73
C CYS A 101 -44.98 -130.45 5.10
N ASP A 102 -45.59 -129.63 5.95
CA ASP A 102 -45.02 -128.37 6.44
C ASP A 102 -43.63 -128.60 7.10
N ASP A 103 -42.62 -127.85 6.67
CA ASP A 103 -41.26 -127.91 7.20
C ASP A 103 -40.90 -126.76 8.16
N GLU A 104 -41.89 -125.98 8.56
CA GLU A 104 -41.79 -124.80 9.42
C GLU A 104 -41.05 -123.60 8.77
N THR A 105 -40.73 -123.66 7.47
CA THR A 105 -40.08 -122.57 6.73
C THR A 105 -41.12 -121.69 6.03
N TRP A 106 -41.37 -120.48 6.56
CA TRP A 106 -42.48 -119.66 6.04
C TRP A 106 -42.34 -119.21 4.57
N CYS A 107 -41.14 -119.31 3.99
CA CYS A 107 -40.86 -118.97 2.60
C CYS A 107 -40.86 -120.17 1.66
N THR A 108 -41.29 -121.36 2.09
CA THR A 108 -41.54 -122.51 1.21
C THR A 108 -43.04 -122.71 0.95
N ASN A 109 -43.35 -123.29 -0.19
CA ASN A 109 -44.66 -123.84 -0.50
C ASN A 109 -44.60 -125.35 -0.31
N ASP A 110 -45.18 -125.83 0.78
CA ASP A 110 -45.13 -127.24 1.14
C ASP A 110 -46.30 -128.00 0.51
N ALA A 111 -45.98 -129.09 -0.17
CA ALA A 111 -46.96 -129.96 -0.79
C ALA A 111 -46.59 -131.44 -0.65
N CYS A 112 -47.62 -132.29 -0.53
CA CYS A 112 -47.45 -133.74 -0.60
C CYS A 112 -47.58 -134.20 -2.06
N ASP A 113 -46.54 -134.83 -2.59
CA ASP A 113 -46.52 -135.40 -3.94
C ASP A 113 -46.74 -136.93 -3.89
N GLU A 114 -47.93 -137.34 -4.30
CA GLU A 114 -48.31 -138.76 -4.42
C GLU A 114 -47.59 -139.47 -5.57
N GLY A 115 -47.15 -138.74 -6.61
CA GLY A 115 -46.40 -139.33 -7.72
C GLY A 115 -44.97 -139.71 -7.36
N GLY A 116 -44.41 -139.04 -6.35
CA GLY A 116 -43.03 -139.20 -5.87
C GLY A 116 -42.92 -139.83 -4.48
N ASP A 117 -44.03 -140.15 -3.80
CA ASP A 117 -44.09 -140.59 -2.40
C ASP A 117 -43.25 -139.68 -1.47
N SER A 118 -43.37 -138.36 -1.61
CA SER A 118 -42.51 -137.40 -0.90
C SER A 118 -43.20 -136.09 -0.52
N CYS A 119 -42.61 -135.36 0.43
CA CYS A 119 -42.94 -133.97 0.71
C CYS A 119 -42.00 -133.07 -0.11
N VAL A 120 -42.56 -132.08 -0.80
CA VAL A 120 -41.81 -131.10 -1.59
C VAL A 120 -42.04 -129.70 -1.01
N ASN A 121 -40.95 -128.97 -0.78
CA ASN A 121 -40.95 -127.65 -0.14
C ASN A 121 -40.18 -126.68 -1.04
N GLU A 122 -40.86 -126.10 -2.01
CA GLU A 122 -40.24 -125.20 -3.00
C GLU A 122 -40.24 -123.76 -2.47
N VAL A 123 -39.13 -123.02 -2.61
CA VAL A 123 -39.06 -121.60 -2.20
C VAL A 123 -40.13 -120.80 -2.95
N ALA A 124 -40.89 -119.98 -2.24
CA ALA A 124 -41.97 -119.20 -2.80
C ALA A 124 -41.47 -118.07 -3.71
N GLU A 125 -42.22 -117.76 -4.77
CA GLU A 125 -41.80 -116.90 -5.90
C GLU A 125 -41.33 -115.47 -5.50
N ASP A 126 -41.78 -114.95 -4.35
CA ASP A 126 -41.48 -113.59 -3.88
C ASP A 126 -40.51 -113.56 -2.69
N THR A 127 -39.81 -114.67 -2.42
CA THR A 127 -38.93 -114.82 -1.26
C THR A 127 -37.61 -115.50 -1.64
N CYS A 128 -36.54 -115.17 -0.91
CA CYS A 128 -35.28 -115.91 -0.98
C CYS A 128 -35.07 -116.69 0.32
N LEU A 129 -34.44 -117.87 0.24
CA LEU A 129 -33.92 -118.62 1.37
C LEU A 129 -32.38 -118.54 1.31
N ILE A 130 -31.81 -117.53 1.96
CA ILE A 130 -30.37 -117.26 1.94
C ILE A 130 -29.81 -117.56 3.33
N ASP A 131 -28.84 -118.48 3.41
CA ASP A 131 -28.23 -118.94 4.67
C ASP A 131 -29.27 -119.34 5.75
N ASP A 132 -30.20 -120.23 5.38
CA ASP A 132 -31.31 -120.71 6.24
C ASP A 132 -32.25 -119.61 6.76
N THR A 133 -32.18 -118.40 6.19
CA THR A 133 -33.02 -117.27 6.57
C THR A 133 -33.90 -116.87 5.39
N CYS A 134 -35.20 -116.80 5.65
CA CYS A 134 -36.15 -116.31 4.67
C CYS A 134 -36.11 -114.78 4.59
N TRP A 135 -35.95 -114.27 3.37
CA TRP A 135 -35.95 -112.86 3.05
C TRP A 135 -37.11 -112.54 2.10
N VAL A 136 -37.78 -111.42 2.34
CA VAL A 136 -38.77 -110.90 1.38
C VAL A 136 -38.01 -110.34 0.17
N GLY A 137 -38.51 -110.61 -1.04
CA GLY A 137 -37.98 -110.05 -2.29
C GLY A 137 -37.74 -108.54 -2.19
N GLY A 138 -36.54 -108.11 -2.59
CA GLY A 138 -36.07 -106.73 -2.56
C GLY A 138 -35.38 -106.30 -1.26
N THR A 139 -35.33 -107.15 -0.23
CA THR A 139 -34.62 -106.83 1.02
C THR A 139 -33.12 -106.65 0.75
N PRO A 140 -32.48 -105.53 1.12
CA PRO A 140 -31.03 -105.35 0.97
C PRO A 140 -30.24 -106.27 1.91
N ASP A 141 -29.06 -106.68 1.47
CA ASP A 141 -28.08 -107.35 2.33
C ASP A 141 -27.62 -106.37 3.44
N PRO A 142 -27.72 -106.75 4.73
CA PRO A 142 -27.26 -105.93 5.85
C PRO A 142 -25.77 -105.53 5.80
N ASP A 143 -24.91 -106.37 5.21
CA ASP A 143 -23.46 -106.16 5.16
C ASP A 143 -23.00 -105.47 3.88
N ASN A 144 -23.82 -105.52 2.82
CA ASN A 144 -23.53 -104.87 1.54
C ASN A 144 -24.81 -104.35 0.87
N VAL A 145 -25.07 -103.05 0.99
CA VAL A 145 -26.25 -102.39 0.38
C VAL A 145 -26.36 -102.57 -1.15
N CYS A 146 -25.27 -102.94 -1.81
CA CYS A 146 -25.26 -103.24 -3.24
C CYS A 146 -25.73 -104.64 -3.60
N LEU A 147 -26.07 -105.46 -2.62
CA LEU A 147 -26.71 -106.75 -2.77
C LEU A 147 -28.14 -106.72 -2.18
N ALA A 148 -29.03 -107.54 -2.73
CA ALA A 148 -30.39 -107.69 -2.22
C ALA A 148 -30.96 -109.08 -2.56
N CYS A 149 -31.95 -109.53 -1.81
CA CYS A 149 -32.72 -110.72 -2.16
C CYS A 149 -33.50 -110.43 -3.44
N ASP A 150 -33.18 -111.14 -4.52
CA ASP A 150 -33.92 -111.10 -5.77
C ASP A 150 -34.25 -112.55 -6.19
N PRO A 151 -35.44 -113.05 -5.85
CA PRO A 151 -35.82 -114.44 -6.13
C PRO A 151 -35.93 -114.75 -7.63
N THR A 152 -35.93 -113.73 -8.50
CA THR A 152 -35.93 -113.91 -9.95
C THR A 152 -34.54 -114.10 -10.54
N THR A 153 -33.52 -113.61 -9.83
CA THR A 153 -32.11 -113.77 -10.21
C THR A 153 -31.52 -115.00 -9.52
N ASP A 154 -31.65 -115.07 -8.19
CA ASP A 154 -31.23 -116.21 -7.37
C ASP A 154 -32.06 -116.24 -6.07
N ALA A 155 -32.80 -117.32 -5.85
CA ALA A 155 -33.64 -117.49 -4.66
C ALA A 155 -32.85 -118.02 -3.45
N GLU A 156 -31.59 -118.43 -3.63
CA GLU A 156 -30.76 -119.02 -2.59
C GLU A 156 -29.52 -118.18 -2.24
N ASP A 157 -29.25 -117.10 -2.98
CA ASP A 157 -28.10 -116.20 -2.75
C ASP A 157 -28.43 -114.70 -2.94
N TRP A 158 -27.58 -113.82 -2.40
CA TRP A 158 -27.70 -112.38 -2.55
C TRP A 158 -27.39 -111.92 -3.98
N SER A 159 -28.30 -111.15 -4.56
CA SER A 159 -28.18 -110.71 -5.95
C SER A 159 -27.66 -109.28 -6.09
N PRO A 160 -26.79 -109.00 -7.09
CA PRO A 160 -26.30 -107.65 -7.36
C PRO A 160 -27.41 -106.67 -7.71
N THR A 161 -27.43 -105.53 -7.02
CA THR A 161 -28.27 -104.39 -7.39
C THR A 161 -27.45 -103.34 -8.13
N ALA A 162 -28.05 -102.72 -9.14
CA ALA A 162 -27.43 -101.65 -9.91
C ALA A 162 -28.06 -100.30 -9.54
N GLU A 163 -27.27 -99.24 -9.64
CA GLU A 163 -27.71 -97.83 -9.54
C GLU A 163 -28.25 -97.39 -8.18
N LYS A 164 -28.29 -98.26 -7.18
CA LYS A 164 -28.58 -97.86 -5.80
C LYS A 164 -27.46 -96.96 -5.26
N PRO A 165 -27.79 -95.90 -4.52
CA PRO A 165 -26.80 -95.12 -3.81
C PRO A 165 -26.17 -95.98 -2.71
N CYS A 166 -24.86 -95.87 -2.58
CA CYS A 166 -24.07 -96.49 -1.52
C CYS A 166 -23.00 -95.48 -1.07
N ASP A 167 -22.18 -95.87 -0.11
CA ASP A 167 -21.06 -95.09 0.40
C ASP A 167 -19.87 -96.04 0.50
N ASP A 168 -18.76 -95.72 -0.18
CA ASP A 168 -17.53 -96.54 -0.16
C ASP A 168 -16.60 -96.22 1.02
N GLY A 169 -16.98 -95.23 1.84
CA GLY A 169 -16.29 -94.80 3.05
C GLY A 169 -15.07 -93.90 2.79
N ALA A 170 -14.76 -93.54 1.55
CA ALA A 170 -13.71 -92.56 1.25
C ALA A 170 -14.29 -91.14 1.30
N PHE A 171 -13.56 -90.20 1.89
CA PHE A 171 -14.02 -88.82 1.97
C PHE A 171 -13.96 -88.16 0.58
N CYS A 172 -12.91 -88.47 -0.19
CA CYS A 172 -12.65 -87.85 -1.48
C CYS A 172 -13.52 -88.39 -2.63
N SER A 173 -14.28 -89.45 -2.43
CA SER A 173 -15.32 -89.90 -3.35
C SER A 173 -16.65 -89.19 -3.08
N VAL A 174 -17.44 -88.99 -4.14
CA VAL A 174 -18.83 -88.56 -4.03
C VAL A 174 -19.73 -89.30 -5.00
N GLY A 175 -20.99 -89.44 -4.59
CA GLY A 175 -22.05 -89.98 -5.45
C GLY A 175 -21.88 -91.46 -5.74
N ASP A 176 -21.39 -92.25 -4.79
CA ASP A 176 -21.09 -93.66 -4.99
C ASP A 176 -22.33 -94.46 -5.35
N ARG A 177 -22.14 -95.42 -6.24
CA ARG A 177 -23.22 -96.24 -6.77
C ARG A 177 -22.84 -97.70 -6.83
N CYS A 178 -23.86 -98.53 -6.62
CA CYS A 178 -23.74 -99.95 -6.78
C CYS A 178 -23.57 -100.34 -8.25
N VAL A 179 -22.44 -100.99 -8.55
CA VAL A 179 -22.14 -101.59 -9.85
C VAL A 179 -21.68 -103.02 -9.61
N GLN A 180 -22.45 -103.98 -10.11
CA GLN A 180 -22.16 -105.41 -9.98
C GLN A 180 -21.89 -105.87 -8.51
N GLY A 181 -22.62 -105.31 -7.54
CA GLY A 181 -22.49 -105.68 -6.13
C GLY A 181 -21.36 -104.98 -5.38
N ALA A 182 -20.59 -104.09 -6.03
CA ALA A 182 -19.59 -103.25 -5.39
C ALA A 182 -20.06 -101.79 -5.34
N CYS A 183 -19.73 -101.08 -4.25
CA CYS A 183 -19.88 -99.65 -4.19
C CYS A 183 -18.69 -98.99 -4.88
N VAL A 184 -18.94 -98.20 -5.94
CA VAL A 184 -17.89 -97.52 -6.69
C VAL A 184 -18.18 -96.02 -6.79
N PRO A 185 -17.15 -95.17 -6.71
CA PRO A 185 -17.32 -93.73 -6.79
C PRO A 185 -17.66 -93.29 -8.20
N THR A 186 -18.45 -92.22 -8.32
CA THR A 186 -18.81 -91.64 -9.64
C THR A 186 -18.24 -90.25 -9.88
N GLY A 187 -17.59 -89.66 -8.88
CA GLY A 187 -16.82 -88.43 -9.00
C GLY A 187 -15.88 -88.22 -7.81
N ASP A 188 -14.94 -87.31 -8.00
CA ASP A 188 -14.06 -86.83 -6.94
C ASP A 188 -14.72 -85.64 -6.24
N ARG A 189 -14.48 -85.49 -4.93
CA ARG A 189 -14.93 -84.36 -4.14
C ARG A 189 -14.23 -83.09 -4.60
N ASP A 190 -15.02 -82.09 -4.97
CA ASP A 190 -14.50 -80.76 -5.28
C ASP A 190 -14.04 -80.08 -3.98
N CYS A 191 -12.72 -79.91 -3.86
CA CYS A 191 -12.04 -79.24 -2.76
C CYS A 191 -11.50 -77.87 -3.17
N ALA A 192 -11.97 -77.26 -4.25
CA ALA A 192 -11.52 -75.93 -4.62
C ALA A 192 -12.03 -74.87 -3.62
N ASP A 193 -11.15 -74.01 -3.10
CA ASP A 193 -11.53 -72.86 -2.26
C ASP A 193 -11.75 -71.57 -3.07
N ALA A 194 -11.58 -71.65 -4.39
CA ALA A 194 -11.64 -70.54 -5.34
C ALA A 194 -10.57 -69.44 -5.12
N LEU A 195 -9.47 -69.77 -4.45
CA LEU A 195 -8.30 -68.91 -4.30
C LEU A 195 -7.18 -69.39 -5.24
N ASP A 196 -6.79 -68.55 -6.20
CA ASP A 196 -5.78 -68.92 -7.19
C ASP A 196 -4.36 -69.12 -6.59
N CYS A 197 -4.13 -68.64 -5.37
CA CYS A 197 -2.86 -68.75 -4.65
C CYS A 197 -2.76 -70.00 -3.77
N THR A 198 -3.80 -70.83 -3.69
CA THR A 198 -3.74 -72.11 -2.98
C THR A 198 -3.65 -73.25 -4.00
N THR A 199 -2.95 -74.31 -3.60
CA THR A 199 -3.04 -75.60 -4.27
C THR A 199 -4.01 -76.46 -3.48
N ASP A 200 -5.16 -76.72 -4.08
CA ASP A 200 -6.23 -77.51 -3.50
C ASP A 200 -5.98 -79.00 -3.67
N GLY A 201 -6.20 -79.76 -2.59
CA GLY A 201 -6.12 -81.21 -2.57
C GLY A 201 -7.20 -81.80 -1.68
N CYS A 202 -7.51 -83.07 -1.90
CA CYS A 202 -8.38 -83.84 -1.02
C CYS A 202 -7.56 -84.88 -0.26
N ASP A 203 -7.73 -84.95 1.06
CA ASP A 203 -7.02 -85.87 1.95
C ASP A 203 -7.98 -86.87 2.60
N ASP A 204 -7.97 -88.11 2.11
CA ASP A 204 -8.71 -89.24 2.68
C ASP A 204 -8.18 -89.68 4.07
N THR A 205 -6.97 -89.29 4.46
CA THR A 205 -6.44 -89.62 5.80
C THR A 205 -7.00 -88.67 6.86
N GLY A 206 -7.20 -87.40 6.49
CA GLY A 206 -7.71 -86.35 7.36
C GLY A 206 -9.22 -86.11 7.25
N ASP A 207 -9.92 -86.79 6.32
CA ASP A 207 -11.30 -86.52 5.92
C ASP A 207 -11.54 -85.02 5.68
N ALA A 208 -10.62 -84.37 4.98
CA ALA A 208 -10.62 -82.92 4.82
C ALA A 208 -10.11 -82.46 3.44
N CYS A 209 -10.59 -81.30 3.01
CA CYS A 209 -9.96 -80.55 1.93
C CYS A 209 -8.71 -79.84 2.47
N ALA A 210 -7.60 -79.97 1.75
CA ALA A 210 -6.33 -79.32 2.02
C ALA A 210 -6.13 -78.17 1.04
N HIS A 211 -5.84 -76.98 1.56
CA HIS A 211 -5.60 -75.77 0.77
C HIS A 211 -4.21 -75.25 1.13
N ILE A 212 -3.21 -75.54 0.29
CA ILE A 212 -1.81 -75.21 0.58
C ILE A 212 -1.46 -73.89 -0.10
N LEU A 213 -1.19 -72.85 0.67
CA LEU A 213 -0.81 -71.54 0.14
C LEU A 213 0.54 -71.60 -0.60
N ALA A 214 0.63 -70.93 -1.76
CA ALA A 214 1.82 -70.86 -2.58
C ALA A 214 2.95 -70.07 -1.89
N ASP A 215 4.20 -70.46 -2.14
CA ASP A 215 5.39 -69.84 -1.55
C ASP A 215 5.60 -68.37 -1.96
N ASP A 216 5.04 -67.94 -3.10
CA ASP A 216 5.15 -66.59 -3.68
C ASP A 216 3.88 -65.73 -3.50
N ALA A 217 3.03 -66.09 -2.54
CA ALA A 217 1.80 -65.37 -2.23
C ALA A 217 1.53 -65.27 -0.72
N CYS A 218 0.83 -64.21 -0.34
CA CYS A 218 0.20 -64.07 0.97
C CYS A 218 -1.32 -64.26 0.85
N LEU A 219 -1.94 -64.77 1.90
CA LEU A 219 -3.38 -64.78 2.10
C LEU A 219 -3.73 -63.76 3.18
N ILE A 220 -4.09 -62.55 2.77
CA ILE A 220 -4.37 -61.43 3.68
C ILE A 220 -5.83 -61.04 3.53
N ASP A 221 -6.56 -61.01 4.65
CA ASP A 221 -8.02 -60.77 4.69
C ASP A 221 -8.85 -61.69 3.78
N GLY A 222 -8.34 -62.88 3.47
CA GLY A 222 -9.00 -63.88 2.62
C GLY A 222 -8.79 -63.66 1.13
N GLU A 223 -7.92 -62.72 0.73
CA GLU A 223 -7.54 -62.49 -0.66
C GLU A 223 -6.09 -62.91 -0.93
N CYS A 224 -5.85 -63.39 -2.15
CA CYS A 224 -4.52 -63.71 -2.63
C CYS A 224 -3.77 -62.44 -3.01
N VAL A 225 -2.68 -62.16 -2.29
CA VAL A 225 -1.79 -61.03 -2.54
C VAL A 225 -0.46 -61.55 -3.06
N ALA A 226 -0.01 -61.05 -4.20
CA ALA A 226 1.27 -61.43 -4.78
C ALA A 226 2.45 -60.86 -3.97
N ASP A 227 3.58 -61.57 -3.95
CA ASP A 227 4.84 -61.07 -3.37
C ASP A 227 5.20 -59.66 -3.88
N GLY A 228 5.56 -58.78 -2.95
CA GLY A 228 5.90 -57.37 -3.19
C GLY A 228 4.73 -56.45 -3.54
N ALA A 229 3.48 -56.92 -3.50
CA ALA A 229 2.33 -56.05 -3.71
C ALA A 229 2.08 -55.18 -2.45
N PRO A 230 2.00 -53.84 -2.58
CA PRO A 230 1.68 -52.98 -1.44
C PRO A 230 0.20 -53.05 -1.06
N ASP A 231 -0.12 -52.82 0.21
CA ASP A 231 -1.50 -52.69 0.68
C ASP A 231 -2.15 -51.46 0.02
N PRO A 232 -3.28 -51.62 -0.70
CA PRO A 232 -4.02 -50.50 -1.29
C PRO A 232 -4.43 -49.41 -0.29
N GLY A 233 -4.63 -49.77 0.99
CA GLY A 233 -4.99 -48.84 2.07
C GLY A 233 -3.78 -48.25 2.80
N ASN A 234 -2.61 -48.87 2.71
CA ASN A 234 -1.39 -48.41 3.37
C ASN A 234 -0.14 -48.82 2.56
N PRO A 235 0.38 -47.95 1.68
CA PRO A 235 1.52 -48.30 0.84
C PRO A 235 2.82 -48.56 1.61
N CYS A 236 2.85 -48.29 2.93
CA CYS A 236 3.99 -48.59 3.79
C CYS A 236 4.06 -50.03 4.27
N VAL A 237 3.10 -50.86 3.88
CA VAL A 237 3.18 -52.30 4.09
C VAL A 237 2.96 -53.04 2.78
N GLU A 238 3.55 -54.22 2.64
CA GLU A 238 3.46 -55.06 1.45
C GLU A 238 3.41 -56.54 1.82
N CYS A 239 3.00 -57.37 0.87
CA CYS A 239 3.08 -58.81 1.04
C CYS A 239 4.53 -59.27 0.87
N GLN A 240 5.11 -59.88 1.90
CA GLN A 240 6.39 -60.58 1.83
C GLN A 240 6.20 -62.00 2.37
N PRO A 241 5.91 -62.98 1.49
CA PRO A 241 5.63 -64.37 1.88
C PRO A 241 6.76 -65.04 2.67
N GLU A 242 8.02 -64.61 2.48
CA GLU A 242 9.16 -65.13 3.24
C GLU A 242 9.17 -64.69 4.72
N GLU A 243 8.52 -63.56 5.04
CA GLU A 243 8.41 -63.04 6.41
C GLU A 243 7.11 -63.49 7.10
N ASP A 244 5.96 -63.24 6.44
CA ASP A 244 4.63 -63.64 6.93
C ASP A 244 3.65 -63.76 5.77
N GLN A 245 3.12 -64.97 5.54
CA GLN A 245 2.13 -65.24 4.50
C GLN A 245 0.70 -64.83 4.86
N THR A 246 0.45 -64.38 6.08
CA THR A 246 -0.91 -64.12 6.59
C THR A 246 -1.12 -62.69 7.06
N ALA A 247 -0.09 -61.85 7.00
CA ALA A 247 -0.13 -60.46 7.42
C ALA A 247 0.69 -59.57 6.50
N TRP A 248 0.33 -58.29 6.47
CA TRP A 248 1.15 -57.27 5.83
C TRP A 248 2.46 -57.04 6.57
N THR A 249 3.54 -56.85 5.83
CA THR A 249 4.90 -56.65 6.36
C THR A 249 5.40 -55.24 6.06
N ASN A 250 6.29 -54.69 6.89
CA ASN A 250 6.69 -53.28 6.77
C ASN A 250 7.56 -53.03 5.53
N ASN A 251 7.15 -52.08 4.69
CA ASN A 251 7.95 -51.54 3.60
C ASN A 251 8.26 -50.04 3.83
N ASP A 252 9.36 -49.78 4.53
CA ASP A 252 9.84 -48.42 4.81
C ASP A 252 10.57 -47.78 3.60
N THR A 253 10.69 -48.49 2.48
CA THR A 253 11.32 -47.94 1.25
C THR A 253 10.33 -47.34 0.28
N ASN A 254 9.03 -47.57 0.49
CA ASN A 254 7.99 -47.02 -0.35
C ASN A 254 7.74 -45.53 -0.05
N VAL A 255 7.16 -44.84 -1.02
CA VAL A 255 6.62 -43.49 -0.83
C VAL A 255 5.15 -43.59 -0.48
N CYS A 256 4.69 -42.70 0.39
CA CYS A 256 3.30 -42.62 0.79
C CYS A 256 2.84 -41.16 0.80
N ASP A 257 1.54 -40.98 0.97
CA ASP A 257 0.87 -39.70 1.17
C ASP A 257 -0.20 -39.98 2.24
N ASP A 258 -0.20 -39.23 3.34
CA ASP A 258 -1.16 -39.44 4.43
C ASP A 258 -2.54 -38.83 4.13
N GLY A 259 -2.68 -38.19 2.96
CA GLY A 259 -3.89 -37.57 2.45
C GLY A 259 -4.23 -36.26 3.14
N LEU A 260 -3.41 -35.79 4.10
CA LEU A 260 -3.65 -34.55 4.80
C LEU A 260 -3.04 -33.37 4.04
N PHE A 261 -3.79 -32.30 3.86
CA PHE A 261 -3.32 -31.13 3.12
C PHE A 261 -2.14 -30.44 3.82
N CYS A 262 -2.12 -30.43 5.15
CA CYS A 262 -1.19 -29.70 6.00
C CYS A 262 0.09 -30.43 6.36
N THR A 263 0.28 -31.64 5.87
CA THR A 263 1.51 -32.44 5.99
C THR A 263 2.29 -32.37 4.69
N ALA A 264 3.60 -32.64 4.76
CA ALA A 264 4.47 -32.64 3.60
C ALA A 264 5.69 -33.55 3.81
N GLY A 265 6.13 -34.16 2.71
CA GLY A 265 7.29 -35.05 2.69
C GLY A 265 7.00 -36.38 3.38
N ASP A 266 5.83 -36.93 3.11
CA ASP A 266 5.38 -38.16 3.74
C ASP A 266 6.24 -39.35 3.29
N HIS A 267 6.55 -40.21 4.24
CA HIS A 267 7.41 -41.36 4.03
C HIS A 267 7.03 -42.49 4.98
N CYS A 268 7.36 -43.70 4.57
CA CYS A 268 7.08 -44.89 5.36
C CYS A 268 8.11 -45.06 6.47
N THR A 269 7.63 -45.26 7.70
CA THR A 269 8.46 -45.62 8.85
C THR A 269 7.73 -46.65 9.72
N ALA A 270 8.36 -47.80 9.96
CA ALA A 270 7.79 -48.91 10.70
C ALA A 270 6.37 -49.30 10.24
N GLY A 271 6.14 -49.32 8.92
CA GLY A 271 4.86 -49.71 8.34
C GLY A 271 3.75 -48.66 8.41
N THR A 272 4.05 -47.44 8.83
CA THR A 272 3.08 -46.33 8.91
C THR A 272 3.53 -45.17 8.04
N CYS A 273 2.59 -44.53 7.35
CA CYS A 273 2.86 -43.29 6.64
C CYS A 273 2.99 -42.14 7.64
N VAL A 274 4.16 -41.49 7.67
CA VAL A 274 4.45 -40.37 8.57
C VAL A 274 4.96 -39.17 7.77
N PHE A 275 4.56 -37.98 8.19
CA PHE A 275 5.01 -36.74 7.56
C PHE A 275 6.38 -36.30 8.11
N ALA A 276 7.18 -35.66 7.26
CA ALA A 276 8.47 -35.11 7.69
C ALA A 276 8.30 -33.73 8.34
N ASN A 277 7.43 -32.87 7.78
CA ASN A 277 7.22 -31.50 8.25
C ASN A 277 5.77 -31.07 8.06
N MET A 278 5.30 -30.13 8.87
CA MET A 278 4.05 -29.42 8.56
C MET A 278 4.27 -28.52 7.35
N LYS A 279 3.28 -28.48 6.46
CA LYS A 279 3.24 -27.61 5.30
C LYS A 279 3.24 -26.15 5.75
N SER A 280 4.19 -25.39 5.23
CA SER A 280 4.27 -23.95 5.51
C SER A 280 3.26 -23.21 4.65
N CYS A 281 2.35 -22.49 5.31
CA CYS A 281 1.38 -21.59 4.67
C CYS A 281 1.81 -20.12 4.71
N ASN A 282 3.06 -19.85 5.08
CA ASN A 282 3.55 -18.48 5.22
C ASN A 282 3.54 -17.75 3.88
N ASP A 283 2.78 -16.65 3.80
CA ASP A 283 2.65 -15.84 2.59
C ASP A 283 3.61 -14.64 2.55
N GLY A 284 4.45 -14.51 3.58
CA GLY A 284 5.43 -13.44 3.73
C GLY A 284 4.87 -12.15 4.35
N ALA A 285 3.56 -12.07 4.62
CA ALA A 285 2.96 -10.94 5.31
C ALA A 285 3.11 -11.09 6.83
N TRP A 286 3.84 -10.19 7.48
CA TRP A 286 4.05 -10.28 8.94
C TRP A 286 2.78 -9.96 9.76
N CYS A 287 1.73 -9.48 9.11
CA CYS A 287 0.44 -9.11 9.71
C CYS A 287 -0.66 -10.15 9.48
N THR A 288 -0.35 -11.33 8.95
CA THR A 288 -1.28 -12.46 8.87
C THR A 288 -0.88 -13.51 9.89
N ASP A 289 -1.89 -14.13 10.49
CA ASP A 289 -1.71 -15.34 11.29
C ASP A 289 -1.79 -16.53 10.32
N ASP A 290 -0.64 -16.91 9.76
CA ASP A 290 -0.54 -18.00 8.79
C ASP A 290 -0.81 -19.34 9.46
N ALA A 291 -1.93 -19.94 9.12
CA ALA A 291 -2.34 -21.25 9.60
C ALA A 291 -2.63 -22.16 8.41
N CYS A 292 -2.28 -23.43 8.56
CA CYS A 292 -2.76 -24.45 7.65
C CYS A 292 -4.10 -24.98 8.15
N ASP A 293 -5.14 -24.84 7.32
CA ASP A 293 -6.53 -25.17 7.61
C ASP A 293 -6.87 -26.49 6.91
N GLU A 294 -6.71 -27.58 7.65
CA GLU A 294 -6.96 -28.95 7.18
C GLU A 294 -8.44 -29.21 6.89
N ASP A 295 -9.36 -28.59 7.66
CA ASP A 295 -10.80 -28.81 7.48
C ASP A 295 -11.30 -28.30 6.11
N ASN A 296 -10.56 -27.39 5.48
CA ASN A 296 -10.91 -26.77 4.18
C ASN A 296 -9.82 -26.94 3.11
N ASP A 297 -8.82 -27.80 3.34
CA ASP A 297 -7.69 -28.06 2.43
C ASP A 297 -7.04 -26.77 1.88
N ARG A 298 -6.76 -25.79 2.75
CA ARG A 298 -6.23 -24.48 2.32
C ARG A 298 -5.24 -23.88 3.30
N CYS A 299 -4.46 -22.92 2.79
CA CYS A 299 -3.74 -21.99 3.66
C CYS A 299 -4.68 -20.86 4.07
N ALA A 300 -4.87 -20.69 5.37
CA ALA A 300 -5.62 -19.59 5.97
C ALA A 300 -4.64 -18.54 6.48
N ASN A 301 -4.69 -17.36 5.88
CA ASN A 301 -3.82 -16.24 6.23
C ASN A 301 -4.69 -15.09 6.73
N ASP A 302 -5.35 -15.33 7.86
CA ASP A 302 -6.26 -14.35 8.44
C ASP A 302 -5.46 -13.15 8.96
N VAL A 303 -5.95 -11.93 8.72
CA VAL A 303 -5.26 -10.72 9.17
C VAL A 303 -5.24 -10.70 10.70
N ALA A 304 -4.03 -10.61 11.28
CA ALA A 304 -3.79 -10.68 12.70
C ALA A 304 -4.45 -9.50 13.44
N ALA A 305 -4.85 -9.75 14.69
CA ALA A 305 -5.48 -8.72 15.52
C ALA A 305 -4.60 -7.47 15.66
N ASN A 306 -5.22 -6.29 15.57
CA ASN A 306 -4.56 -4.98 15.61
C ASN A 306 -3.62 -4.68 14.41
N THR A 307 -3.85 -5.31 13.26
CA THR A 307 -3.13 -5.02 12.01
C THR A 307 -4.09 -4.94 10.82
N CYS A 308 -3.66 -4.31 9.73
CA CYS A 308 -4.35 -4.31 8.44
C CYS A 308 -3.41 -4.81 7.35
N LEU A 309 -3.96 -5.49 6.35
CA LEU A 309 -3.29 -5.86 5.11
C LEU A 309 -3.95 -5.09 3.97
N ILE A 310 -3.36 -3.95 3.59
CA ILE A 310 -3.92 -3.03 2.59
C ILE A 310 -2.98 -2.99 1.39
N ASP A 311 -3.49 -3.29 0.20
CA ASP A 311 -2.71 -3.40 -1.04
C ASP A 311 -1.44 -4.28 -0.88
N THR A 312 -1.59 -5.44 -0.25
CA THR A 312 -0.49 -6.40 0.07
C THR A 312 0.57 -5.90 1.04
N THR A 313 0.40 -4.71 1.62
CA THR A 313 1.32 -4.12 2.59
C THR A 313 0.71 -4.21 3.98
N CYS A 314 1.52 -4.63 4.94
CA CYS A 314 1.12 -4.74 6.33
C CYS A 314 1.26 -3.41 7.08
N TRP A 315 0.22 -3.05 7.82
CA TRP A 315 0.14 -1.83 8.61
C TRP A 315 -0.24 -2.16 10.06
N VAL A 316 0.42 -1.50 11.01
CA VAL A 316 -0.01 -1.56 12.42
C VAL A 316 -1.29 -0.74 12.61
N MET A 317 -2.15 -1.15 13.53
CA MET A 317 -3.32 -0.35 13.92
C MET A 317 -2.93 1.11 14.23
N GLY A 318 -3.66 2.04 13.63
CA GLY A 318 -3.45 3.48 13.76
C GLY A 318 -2.37 4.06 12.84
N ALA A 319 -1.70 3.23 12.01
CA ALA A 319 -0.81 3.76 10.98
C ALA A 319 -1.60 4.62 9.99
N ALA A 320 -1.14 5.85 9.76
CA ALA A 320 -1.75 6.76 8.78
C ALA A 320 -1.43 6.32 7.34
N ASN A 321 -2.39 6.53 6.44
CA ASN A 321 -2.17 6.30 5.02
C ASN A 321 -1.16 7.34 4.49
N PRO A 322 -0.07 6.90 3.83
CA PRO A 322 0.94 7.82 3.28
C PRO A 322 0.40 8.82 2.25
N ALA A 323 -0.69 8.49 1.55
CA ALA A 323 -1.30 9.33 0.53
C ALA A 323 -2.42 10.24 1.08
N ASN A 324 -3.01 9.91 2.23
CA ASN A 324 -4.04 10.71 2.88
C ASN A 324 -4.01 10.48 4.39
N VAL A 325 -3.45 11.43 5.14
CA VAL A 325 -3.29 11.35 6.61
C VAL A 325 -4.62 11.17 7.36
N CYS A 326 -5.75 11.49 6.73
CA CYS A 326 -7.09 11.31 7.29
C CYS A 326 -7.66 9.91 7.16
N LEU A 327 -6.92 9.01 6.54
CA LEU A 327 -7.19 7.59 6.57
C LEU A 327 -6.15 6.87 7.42
N ALA A 328 -6.57 5.85 8.15
CA ALA A 328 -5.66 5.02 8.93
C ALA A 328 -6.04 3.55 8.88
N CYS A 329 -5.09 2.69 9.24
CA CYS A 329 -5.39 1.29 9.50
C CYS A 329 -6.24 1.17 10.78
N VAL A 330 -7.52 0.83 10.61
CA VAL A 330 -8.45 0.59 11.72
C VAL A 330 -9.05 -0.81 11.56
N PRO A 331 -8.38 -1.86 12.08
CA PRO A 331 -8.74 -3.25 11.83
C PRO A 331 -10.16 -3.64 12.26
N THR A 332 -10.74 -2.92 13.22
CA THR A 332 -12.11 -3.15 13.70
C THR A 332 -13.17 -2.56 12.76
N SER A 333 -12.79 -1.67 11.85
CA SER A 333 -13.66 -1.10 10.83
C SER A 333 -13.48 -1.87 9.53
N ASP A 334 -12.26 -1.91 9.01
CA ASP A 334 -11.86 -2.71 7.86
C ASP A 334 -10.37 -3.07 7.97
N SER A 335 -10.04 -4.35 7.83
CA SER A 335 -8.66 -4.85 7.90
C SER A 335 -8.00 -4.98 6.53
N ALA A 336 -8.75 -4.81 5.44
CA ALA A 336 -8.29 -4.93 4.06
C ALA A 336 -8.24 -3.58 3.31
N ASP A 337 -8.82 -2.52 3.88
CA ASP A 337 -8.85 -1.19 3.29
C ASP A 337 -8.61 -0.08 4.33
N TRP A 338 -8.28 1.12 3.83
CA TRP A 338 -8.06 2.30 4.63
C TRP A 338 -9.37 2.83 5.22
N SER A 339 -9.39 3.06 6.54
CA SER A 339 -10.58 3.56 7.24
C SER A 339 -10.51 5.06 7.50
N ALA A 340 -11.63 5.76 7.31
CA ALA A 340 -11.78 7.17 7.61
C ALA A 340 -11.58 7.47 9.10
N THR A 341 -10.80 8.49 9.40
CA THR A 341 -10.56 8.97 10.76
C THR A 341 -11.18 10.35 10.99
N VAL A 342 -11.46 10.66 12.26
CA VAL A 342 -12.05 11.93 12.70
C VAL A 342 -11.18 12.54 13.79
N GLY A 343 -10.88 13.84 13.69
CA GLY A 343 -10.18 14.64 14.69
C GLY A 343 -8.66 14.53 14.70
N ASN A 344 -8.06 13.70 13.85
CA ASN A 344 -6.61 13.69 13.67
C ASN A 344 -6.15 15.02 13.02
N GLU A 345 -4.98 15.52 13.42
CA GLU A 345 -4.35 16.67 12.77
C GLU A 345 -3.98 16.29 11.33
N CYS A 346 -4.29 17.18 10.40
CA CYS A 346 -3.88 17.10 9.00
C CYS A 346 -3.51 18.50 8.49
N ASP A 347 -3.04 18.59 7.25
CA ASP A 347 -2.75 19.86 6.59
C ASP A 347 -3.26 19.73 5.15
N ASP A 348 -4.17 20.60 4.73
CA ASP A 348 -4.72 20.61 3.37
C ASP A 348 -3.79 21.33 2.37
N ASN A 349 -2.60 21.73 2.83
CA ASN A 349 -1.58 22.54 2.15
C ASN A 349 -2.10 23.90 1.68
N ARG A 350 -3.19 24.41 2.26
CA ARG A 350 -3.67 25.76 1.99
C ARG A 350 -3.20 26.68 3.11
N PHE A 351 -2.54 27.76 2.72
CA PHE A 351 -2.04 28.72 3.71
C PHE A 351 -3.20 29.36 4.49
N CYS A 352 -4.35 29.60 3.83
CA CYS A 352 -5.45 30.36 4.39
C CYS A 352 -6.39 29.60 5.31
N THR A 353 -6.15 28.31 5.53
CA THR A 353 -6.86 27.46 6.48
C THR A 353 -6.00 27.27 7.74
N VAL A 354 -6.66 27.10 8.89
CA VAL A 354 -6.02 26.83 10.18
C VAL A 354 -6.84 25.83 10.98
N GLY A 355 -6.16 25.06 11.84
CA GLY A 355 -6.82 24.03 12.65
C GLY A 355 -7.34 22.88 11.78
N ASP A 356 -6.60 22.54 10.73
CA ASP A 356 -6.95 21.47 9.83
C ASP A 356 -7.01 20.13 10.59
N HIS A 357 -8.15 19.46 10.44
CA HIS A 357 -8.39 18.18 11.07
C HIS A 357 -9.14 17.26 10.13
N CYS A 358 -9.00 15.98 10.38
CA CYS A 358 -9.68 14.98 9.60
C CYS A 358 -11.16 14.92 9.97
N ASP A 359 -12.03 14.96 8.98
CA ASP A 359 -13.46 14.65 9.12
C ASP A 359 -13.88 13.70 8.00
N LEU A 360 -14.41 12.54 8.37
CA LEU A 360 -14.85 11.48 7.45
C LEU A 360 -13.83 11.10 6.35
N GLY A 361 -12.53 11.19 6.65
CA GLY A 361 -11.45 10.81 5.71
C GLY A 361 -10.97 11.92 4.78
N GLU A 362 -11.51 13.14 4.91
CA GLU A 362 -11.02 14.34 4.24
C GLU A 362 -10.37 15.29 5.25
N CYS A 363 -9.34 16.02 4.81
CA CYS A 363 -8.76 17.08 5.62
C CYS A 363 -9.62 18.32 5.46
N VAL A 364 -10.23 18.78 6.56
CA VAL A 364 -11.11 19.94 6.59
C VAL A 364 -10.57 20.99 7.56
N ALA A 365 -10.73 22.26 7.20
CA ALA A 365 -10.30 23.37 8.05
C ALA A 365 -11.32 23.65 9.15
N GLU A 366 -10.86 23.86 10.39
CA GLU A 366 -11.71 24.36 11.47
C GLU A 366 -12.03 25.86 11.29
N GLY A 367 -11.13 26.61 10.66
CA GLY A 367 -11.32 28.04 10.41
C GLY A 367 -10.46 28.62 9.29
N LEU A 368 -10.67 29.90 9.03
CA LEU A 368 -9.83 30.69 8.12
C LEU A 368 -8.72 31.39 8.91
N ARG A 369 -7.53 31.48 8.33
CA ARG A 369 -6.42 32.24 8.87
C ARG A 369 -6.81 33.70 8.99
N ASP A 370 -6.70 34.23 10.21
CA ASP A 370 -6.84 35.65 10.46
C ASP A 370 -5.62 36.38 9.88
N CYS A 371 -5.85 37.20 8.86
CA CYS A 371 -4.83 38.01 8.19
C CYS A 371 -4.91 39.49 8.54
N SER A 372 -5.76 39.86 9.51
CA SER A 372 -5.94 41.28 9.84
C SER A 372 -4.66 41.89 10.43
N ASP A 373 -4.28 43.07 9.93
CA ASP A 373 -3.26 43.92 10.56
C ASP A 373 -3.85 44.97 11.50
N GLU A 374 -5.13 44.84 11.82
CA GLU A 374 -5.92 45.75 12.67
C GLU A 374 -6.03 47.19 12.11
N LEU A 375 -5.64 47.42 10.85
CA LEU A 375 -5.76 48.72 10.21
C LEU A 375 -7.08 48.81 9.41
N ALA A 376 -7.95 49.75 9.78
CA ALA A 376 -9.26 49.88 9.12
C ALA A 376 -9.20 50.33 7.64
N CYS A 377 -8.04 50.82 7.17
CA CYS A 377 -7.83 51.29 5.80
C CYS A 377 -7.18 50.25 4.90
N THR A 378 -6.83 49.06 5.39
CA THR A 378 -6.37 47.94 4.58
C THR A 378 -7.53 47.00 4.27
N THR A 379 -7.51 46.39 3.10
CA THR A 379 -8.34 45.23 2.80
C THR A 379 -7.51 44.00 3.08
N ASP A 380 -7.80 43.39 4.23
CA ASP A 380 -7.17 42.15 4.67
C ASP A 380 -7.70 41.00 3.82
N SER A 381 -6.79 40.31 3.14
CA SER A 381 -7.10 39.13 2.35
C SER A 381 -6.02 38.09 2.54
N CYS A 382 -6.41 36.83 2.43
CA CYS A 382 -5.48 35.72 2.50
C CYS A 382 -5.32 35.12 1.11
N ASP A 383 -4.07 34.93 0.67
CA ASP A 383 -3.72 34.39 -0.63
C ASP A 383 -3.00 33.04 -0.48
N ASP A 384 -3.68 31.96 -0.89
CA ASP A 384 -3.13 30.59 -0.89
C ASP A 384 -1.97 30.43 -1.88
N ASP A 385 -2.06 31.06 -3.07
CA ASP A 385 -1.06 30.93 -4.15
C ASP A 385 0.25 31.63 -3.77
N ALA A 386 0.15 32.78 -3.09
CA ALA A 386 1.31 33.48 -2.54
C ALA A 386 1.78 32.92 -1.18
N SER A 387 0.97 32.05 -0.56
CA SER A 387 1.17 31.55 0.80
C SER A 387 1.44 32.68 1.81
N ALA A 388 0.65 33.75 1.72
CA ALA A 388 0.86 34.97 2.49
C ALA A 388 -0.45 35.69 2.77
N CYS A 389 -0.48 36.44 3.88
CA CYS A 389 -1.49 37.46 4.10
C CYS A 389 -1.17 38.69 3.26
N THR A 390 -2.20 39.28 2.64
CA THR A 390 -2.10 40.49 1.82
C THR A 390 -3.02 41.55 2.40
N ASN A 391 -2.46 42.69 2.77
CA ASN A 391 -3.21 43.80 3.36
C ASN A 391 -3.06 45.00 2.43
N LEU A 392 -3.92 45.05 1.41
CA LEU A 392 -3.85 46.09 0.38
C LEU A 392 -4.47 47.37 0.92
N LEU A 393 -3.72 48.47 0.92
CA LEU A 393 -4.21 49.77 1.33
C LEU A 393 -5.33 50.24 0.38
N ALA A 394 -6.46 50.68 0.95
CA ALA A 394 -7.62 51.14 0.21
C ALA A 394 -7.29 52.34 -0.70
N GLU A 395 -7.94 52.39 -1.87
CA GLU A 395 -7.68 53.42 -2.88
C GLU A 395 -8.02 54.85 -2.41
N ASP A 396 -8.88 54.98 -1.41
CA ASP A 396 -9.37 56.23 -0.81
C ASP A 396 -8.77 56.55 0.57
N ALA A 397 -7.64 55.92 0.92
CA ALA A 397 -6.95 56.12 2.20
C ALA A 397 -5.43 56.25 2.07
N CYS A 398 -4.83 56.95 3.02
CA CYS A 398 -3.39 56.99 3.25
C CYS A 398 -3.04 56.26 4.56
N LEU A 399 -1.87 55.63 4.60
CA LEU A 399 -1.23 55.12 5.80
C LEU A 399 0.00 55.99 6.10
N ILE A 400 -0.17 56.99 6.96
CA ILE A 400 0.88 57.96 7.29
C ILE A 400 1.25 57.79 8.75
N ASP A 401 2.53 57.59 9.03
CA ASP A 401 3.08 57.32 10.38
C ASP A 401 2.40 56.13 11.11
N GLY A 402 1.85 55.18 10.36
CA GLY A 402 1.18 53.99 10.89
C GLY A 402 -0.29 54.18 11.25
N GLU A 403 -0.87 55.36 10.97
CA GLU A 403 -2.31 55.61 11.16
C GLU A 403 -3.04 55.74 9.82
N CYS A 404 -4.27 55.22 9.80
CA CYS A 404 -5.17 55.34 8.66
C CYS A 404 -5.79 56.74 8.60
N VAL A 405 -5.50 57.46 7.52
CA VAL A 405 -6.03 58.79 7.26
C VAL A 405 -6.90 58.73 6.01
N SER A 406 -8.16 59.16 6.11
CA SER A 406 -9.06 59.23 4.94
C SER A 406 -8.64 60.35 3.99
N GLU A 407 -8.95 60.19 2.70
CA GLU A 407 -8.75 61.23 1.69
C GLU A 407 -9.31 62.60 2.12
N GLY A 408 -8.52 63.66 1.91
CA GLY A 408 -8.89 65.07 2.17
C GLY A 408 -8.85 65.49 3.64
N VAL A 409 -8.30 64.65 4.54
CA VAL A 409 -8.09 65.04 5.93
C VAL A 409 -6.73 65.76 6.06
N PRO A 410 -6.69 67.01 6.56
CA PRO A 410 -5.45 67.75 6.78
C PRO A 410 -4.68 67.25 8.01
N ASP A 411 -3.35 67.38 7.99
CA ASP A 411 -2.49 67.05 9.12
C ASP A 411 -2.79 67.97 10.32
N PRO A 412 -3.12 67.41 11.50
CA PRO A 412 -3.31 68.18 12.72
C PRO A 412 -2.13 69.07 13.13
N ALA A 413 -0.89 68.70 12.76
CA ALA A 413 0.31 69.47 13.07
C ALA A 413 0.66 70.52 11.99
N ASN A 414 0.23 70.29 10.75
CA ASN A 414 0.44 71.20 9.62
C ASN A 414 -0.78 71.21 8.68
N PRO A 415 -1.72 72.16 8.83
CA PRO A 415 -2.93 72.19 8.00
C PRO A 415 -2.65 72.45 6.50
N CYS A 416 -1.41 72.78 6.12
CA CYS A 416 -1.00 72.95 4.72
C CYS A 416 -0.65 71.63 4.01
N VAL A 417 -0.80 70.50 4.67
CA VAL A 417 -0.67 69.19 4.04
C VAL A 417 -1.87 68.31 4.39
N GLU A 418 -2.28 67.45 3.47
CA GLU A 418 -3.43 66.55 3.63
C GLU A 418 -3.16 65.16 3.05
N CYS A 419 -4.03 64.20 3.36
CA CYS A 419 -4.01 62.89 2.71
C CYS A 419 -4.60 62.98 1.30
N GLN A 420 -3.76 62.74 0.29
CA GLN A 420 -4.16 62.62 -1.13
C GLN A 420 -3.69 61.27 -1.70
N PRO A 421 -4.48 60.19 -1.58
CA PRO A 421 -4.08 58.83 -1.95
C PRO A 421 -3.59 58.70 -3.41
N MET A 422 -4.15 59.49 -4.32
CA MET A 422 -3.77 59.48 -5.74
C MET A 422 -2.40 60.13 -6.04
N VAL A 423 -1.86 60.89 -5.09
CA VAL A 423 -0.52 61.49 -5.19
C VAL A 423 0.47 60.68 -4.36
N SER A 424 0.13 60.41 -3.10
CA SER A 424 0.86 59.50 -2.24
C SER A 424 -0.05 58.93 -1.15
N GLN A 425 0.04 57.62 -0.95
CA GLN A 425 -0.66 56.91 0.10
C GLN A 425 0.14 56.78 1.40
N ASN A 426 1.40 57.25 1.45
CA ASN A 426 2.28 57.03 2.62
C ASN A 426 3.02 58.27 3.12
N THR A 427 2.69 59.44 2.59
CA THR A 427 3.22 60.72 3.05
C THR A 427 2.18 61.81 2.87
N TRP A 428 2.22 62.80 3.75
CA TRP A 428 1.41 64.00 3.63
C TRP A 428 1.72 64.72 2.31
N THR A 429 0.67 65.19 1.63
CA THR A 429 0.78 65.90 0.34
C THR A 429 0.39 67.36 0.52
N ALA A 430 1.08 68.27 -0.16
CA ALA A 430 0.83 69.71 -0.04
C ALA A 430 -0.59 70.09 -0.46
N ASP A 431 -1.28 70.84 0.40
CA ASP A 431 -2.56 71.47 0.14
C ASP A 431 -2.47 72.99 0.38
N ASN A 432 -2.60 73.75 -0.71
CA ASN A 432 -2.58 75.21 -0.69
C ASN A 432 -3.99 75.82 -0.49
N SER A 433 -5.03 75.00 -0.35
CA SER A 433 -6.42 75.44 -0.21
C SER A 433 -6.82 75.73 1.24
N ASN A 434 -6.11 75.15 2.21
CA ASN A 434 -6.33 75.40 3.63
C ASN A 434 -5.75 76.74 4.07
N SER A 435 -6.35 77.31 5.13
CA SER A 435 -5.76 78.43 5.87
C SER A 435 -4.99 77.91 7.08
N CYS A 436 -3.85 78.54 7.37
CA CYS A 436 -2.97 78.15 8.47
C CYS A 436 -2.83 79.27 9.52
N GLU A 437 -3.91 80.01 9.76
CA GLU A 437 -3.93 81.11 10.72
C GLU A 437 -3.60 80.63 12.15
N ASP A 438 -2.55 81.20 12.74
CA ASP A 438 -2.03 80.91 14.10
C ASP A 438 -2.52 81.91 15.16
N ARG A 439 -3.26 82.96 14.74
CA ARG A 439 -3.85 84.02 15.58
C ARG A 439 -2.85 84.86 16.39
N LEU A 440 -1.59 84.93 15.96
CA LEU A 440 -0.54 85.78 16.56
C LEU A 440 -0.46 87.14 15.85
N PHE A 441 -0.05 88.21 16.55
CA PHE A 441 -0.11 89.58 16.04
C PHE A 441 1.00 89.86 15.02
N CYS A 442 2.21 89.35 15.22
CA CYS A 442 3.31 89.56 14.26
C CYS A 442 3.22 88.67 13.01
N THR A 443 2.18 87.84 12.88
CA THR A 443 1.94 86.89 11.78
C THR A 443 0.52 87.04 11.20
N LEU A 444 0.26 88.18 10.54
CA LEU A 444 -1.05 88.47 9.95
C LEU A 444 -1.16 87.96 8.49
N TYR A 445 -2.31 87.36 8.17
CA TYR A 445 -2.72 86.81 6.86
C TYR A 445 -1.90 85.61 6.36
N ASN A 446 -2.35 84.40 6.69
CA ASN A 446 -1.63 83.18 6.39
C ASN A 446 -2.36 82.37 5.32
N HIS A 447 -1.61 81.95 4.31
CA HIS A 447 -2.06 80.97 3.32
C HIS A 447 -1.02 79.87 3.24
N CYS A 448 -1.46 78.69 2.85
CA CYS A 448 -0.57 77.57 2.59
C CYS A 448 0.10 77.75 1.24
N GLU A 449 1.43 77.66 1.22
CA GLU A 449 2.25 77.69 0.00
C GLU A 449 3.25 76.53 0.06
N GLU A 450 3.17 75.63 -0.92
CA GLU A 450 4.04 74.46 -1.07
C GLU A 450 4.13 73.59 0.20
N GLY A 451 3.01 73.40 0.90
CA GLY A 451 2.96 72.56 2.10
C GLY A 451 3.47 73.22 3.37
N SER A 452 3.78 74.52 3.32
CA SER A 452 4.24 75.30 4.46
C SER A 452 3.35 76.51 4.72
N CYS A 453 3.21 76.90 5.99
CA CYS A 453 2.53 78.12 6.36
C CYS A 453 3.47 79.32 6.23
N VAL A 454 3.12 80.29 5.38
CA VAL A 454 3.92 81.52 5.17
C VAL A 454 3.25 82.73 5.84
N PHE A 455 4.07 83.65 6.38
CA PHE A 455 3.63 84.80 7.19
C PHE A 455 4.21 86.13 6.71
N VAL A 456 3.48 87.23 6.90
CA VAL A 456 3.96 88.61 6.66
C VAL A 456 3.90 89.40 7.97
N SER A 457 5.00 90.05 8.35
CA SER A 457 5.04 90.89 9.56
C SER A 457 4.35 92.24 9.32
N PRO A 458 3.44 92.68 10.21
CA PRO A 458 2.79 93.99 10.10
C PRO A 458 3.74 95.17 10.43
N CYS A 459 4.94 94.91 10.95
CA CYS A 459 5.82 95.93 11.52
C CYS A 459 6.93 96.43 10.59
N ASN A 460 6.80 96.31 9.27
CA ASN A 460 7.77 96.88 8.33
C ASN A 460 7.43 98.35 8.01
N ASP A 461 8.31 99.31 8.33
CA ASP A 461 8.07 100.74 8.06
C ASP A 461 8.56 101.23 6.69
N GLY A 462 9.28 100.37 5.94
CA GLY A 462 9.83 100.67 4.63
C GLY A 462 11.09 101.56 4.64
N VAL A 463 11.69 101.84 5.81
CA VAL A 463 12.89 102.67 5.95
C VAL A 463 14.13 101.79 6.11
N GLY A 464 15.02 101.79 5.11
CA GLY A 464 16.15 100.85 5.06
C GLY A 464 17.24 101.05 6.13
N CYS A 465 17.22 102.14 6.91
CA CYS A 465 18.17 102.39 7.99
C CYS A 465 17.57 102.28 9.40
N THR A 466 16.32 101.84 9.53
CA THR A 466 15.72 101.45 10.81
C THR A 466 15.79 99.93 10.98
N ARG A 467 15.82 99.50 12.24
CA ARG A 467 15.53 98.14 12.62
C ARG A 467 14.09 98.06 13.09
N ASP A 468 13.29 97.33 12.33
CA ASP A 468 11.88 97.04 12.59
C ASP A 468 11.74 95.93 13.63
N ILE A 469 11.14 96.25 14.78
CA ILE A 469 10.96 95.32 15.89
C ILE A 469 9.46 95.15 16.15
N CYS A 470 8.98 93.92 16.02
CA CYS A 470 7.62 93.52 16.41
C CYS A 470 7.62 92.89 17.80
N ASP A 471 6.74 93.35 18.68
CA ASP A 471 6.52 92.82 20.02
C ASP A 471 5.14 92.18 20.09
N GLU A 472 5.11 90.85 20.21
CA GLU A 472 3.88 90.05 20.31
C GLU A 472 3.10 90.29 21.61
N GLU A 473 3.80 90.55 22.73
CA GLU A 473 3.15 90.72 24.03
C GLU A 473 2.51 92.12 24.13
N ALA A 474 3.09 93.10 23.45
CA ALA A 474 2.59 94.47 23.40
C ALA A 474 1.67 94.76 22.20
N GLU A 475 1.50 93.82 21.27
CA GLU A 475 0.80 94.01 19.98
C GLU A 475 1.25 95.31 19.27
N ALA A 476 2.56 95.55 19.22
CA ALA A 476 3.11 96.84 18.80
C ALA A 476 4.39 96.74 17.97
N CYS A 477 4.62 97.77 17.14
CA CYS A 477 5.83 97.94 16.34
C CYS A 477 6.72 99.05 16.91
N SER A 478 8.04 98.85 16.89
CA SER A 478 9.03 99.89 17.22
C SER A 478 10.18 99.92 16.20
N PHE A 479 10.70 101.12 15.95
CA PHE A 479 11.66 101.39 14.87
C PHE A 479 12.88 102.11 15.45
N VAL A 480 14.08 101.56 15.26
CA VAL A 480 15.33 102.10 15.83
C VAL A 480 16.34 102.38 14.74
N LEU A 481 16.84 103.63 14.64
CA LEU A 481 17.86 104.02 13.66
C LEU A 481 19.20 103.32 13.92
N PHE A 482 19.88 102.87 12.87
CA PHE A 482 21.20 102.26 13.01
C PHE A 482 22.27 103.28 13.50
N PRO A 483 23.20 102.88 14.39
CA PRO A 483 24.22 103.78 14.97
C PRO A 483 25.18 104.43 13.96
N ASN A 484 25.38 103.81 12.80
CA ASN A 484 26.32 104.24 11.75
C ASN A 484 25.66 104.99 10.60
N ALA A 485 24.39 105.40 10.75
CA ALA A 485 23.65 106.14 9.75
C ALA A 485 23.17 107.50 10.29
N CYS A 486 23.01 108.46 9.39
CA CYS A 486 22.21 109.65 9.62
C CYS A 486 20.87 109.48 8.89
N PHE A 487 19.80 109.96 9.48
CA PHE A 487 18.49 110.07 8.84
C PHE A 487 18.17 111.56 8.67
N ILE A 488 18.44 112.07 7.47
CA ILE A 488 18.35 113.49 7.15
C ILE A 488 17.33 113.63 6.02
N ASP A 489 16.30 114.46 6.21
CA ASP A 489 15.25 114.72 5.21
C ASP A 489 14.59 113.46 4.61
N ASN A 490 14.27 112.47 5.45
CA ASN A 490 13.71 111.16 5.08
C ASN A 490 14.62 110.28 4.20
N ILE A 491 15.92 110.57 4.16
CA ILE A 491 16.90 109.80 3.42
C ILE A 491 17.93 109.25 4.41
N CYS A 492 18.26 107.98 4.23
CA CYS A 492 19.31 107.31 4.97
C CYS A 492 20.66 107.65 4.33
N TYR A 493 21.53 108.32 5.09
CA TYR A 493 22.92 108.56 4.73
C TYR A 493 23.84 107.68 5.57
N GLN A 494 24.84 107.09 4.96
CA GLN A 494 25.92 106.40 5.67
C GLN A 494 26.92 107.42 6.21
N ARG A 495 27.68 107.01 7.23
CA ARG A 495 28.80 107.79 7.76
C ARG A 495 29.74 108.24 6.63
N MET A 496 30.11 109.52 6.65
CA MET A 496 30.93 110.23 5.65
C MET A 496 30.28 110.47 4.28
N ASP A 497 28.99 110.19 4.11
CA ASP A 497 28.28 110.63 2.90
C ASP A 497 28.25 112.17 2.83
N PRO A 498 28.48 112.77 1.64
CA PRO A 498 28.57 114.21 1.47
C PRO A 498 27.20 114.90 1.58
N GLY A 499 27.21 116.12 2.11
CA GLY A 499 26.08 117.05 2.00
C GLY A 499 25.89 117.56 0.56
N SER A 500 24.69 118.05 0.23
CA SER A 500 24.36 118.46 -1.14
C SER A 500 25.02 119.77 -1.58
N ASP A 501 25.36 120.65 -0.64
CA ASP A 501 25.65 122.06 -0.95
C ASP A 501 27.12 122.47 -0.71
N ASP A 502 27.81 121.80 0.22
CA ASP A 502 29.22 122.06 0.53
C ASP A 502 30.03 120.75 0.56
N PRO A 503 31.13 120.63 -0.23
CA PRO A 503 31.98 119.44 -0.20
C PRO A 503 32.65 119.20 1.16
N CYS A 504 32.57 120.13 2.11
CA CYS A 504 33.05 119.97 3.48
C CYS A 504 31.96 119.54 4.47
N GLU A 505 30.73 119.29 4.03
CA GLU A 505 29.65 118.72 4.84
C GLU A 505 29.62 117.19 4.72
N ARG A 506 29.47 116.50 5.86
CA ARG A 506 29.49 115.04 5.95
C ARG A 506 28.46 114.53 6.94
N CYS A 507 27.87 113.36 6.69
CA CYS A 507 27.11 112.64 7.71
C CYS A 507 28.10 112.11 8.76
N ILE A 508 28.02 112.62 9.99
CA ILE A 508 28.84 112.19 11.12
C ILE A 508 27.89 111.76 12.25
N PRO A 509 27.45 110.48 12.24
CA PRO A 509 26.42 109.99 13.17
C PRO A 509 26.77 110.14 14.66
N ASP A 510 28.07 110.14 14.99
CA ASP A 510 28.52 110.32 16.39
C ASP A 510 28.32 111.76 16.88
N ASN A 511 28.18 112.71 15.97
CA ASN A 511 27.96 114.11 16.29
C ASN A 511 26.46 114.42 16.27
N GLU A 512 25.82 114.23 15.11
CA GLU A 512 24.39 114.46 14.90
C GLU A 512 23.88 113.46 13.85
N GLN A 513 22.80 112.74 14.16
CA GLN A 513 22.18 111.77 13.23
C GLN A 513 21.10 112.39 12.34
N GLU A 514 20.64 113.62 12.64
CA GLU A 514 19.56 114.30 11.91
C GLU A 514 20.06 115.49 11.05
N ALA A 515 21.37 115.75 11.00
CA ALA A 515 21.95 116.84 10.21
C ALA A 515 23.38 116.54 9.72
N PHE A 516 23.80 117.19 8.63
CA PHE A 516 25.19 117.15 8.17
C PHE A 516 26.11 117.96 9.10
N THR A 517 27.33 117.46 9.31
CA THR A 517 28.38 118.14 10.09
C THR A 517 29.42 118.77 9.18
N PHE A 518 29.86 119.99 9.52
CA PHE A 518 30.87 120.74 8.77
C PHE A 518 32.30 120.45 9.25
N LEU A 519 33.20 120.14 8.32
CA LEU A 519 34.61 119.88 8.60
C LEU A 519 35.41 121.19 8.75
N ALA A 520 36.03 121.40 9.92
CA ALA A 520 36.88 122.56 10.22
C ALA A 520 38.24 122.14 10.84
N PRO A 521 39.36 122.85 10.55
CA PRO A 521 39.46 124.06 9.72
C PRO A 521 39.25 123.79 8.22
N LYS A 522 38.73 124.78 7.49
CA LYS A 522 38.50 124.72 6.03
C LYS A 522 39.44 125.69 5.32
N MET A 523 40.08 125.22 4.24
CA MET A 523 40.83 126.05 3.30
C MET A 523 40.05 126.15 2.00
N VAL A 524 39.91 127.35 1.44
CA VAL A 524 39.22 127.57 0.17
C VAL A 524 40.09 128.39 -0.78
N VAL A 525 40.22 127.93 -2.02
CA VAL A 525 40.66 128.76 -3.14
C VAL A 525 39.43 129.02 -3.99
N ALA A 526 38.79 130.17 -3.83
CA ALA A 526 37.51 130.45 -4.49
C ALA A 526 37.66 130.62 -6.01
N ASP A 527 36.57 130.51 -6.76
CA ASP A 527 36.59 130.70 -8.22
C ASP A 527 37.11 132.11 -8.60
N GLY A 528 37.94 132.18 -9.63
CA GLY A 528 38.65 133.39 -10.04
C GLY A 528 39.85 133.80 -9.17
N ASP A 529 39.99 133.24 -7.96
CA ASP A 529 41.13 133.54 -7.10
C ASP A 529 42.36 132.73 -7.49
N THR A 530 43.53 133.31 -7.25
CA THR A 530 44.81 132.61 -7.38
C THR A 530 45.53 132.61 -6.04
N SER A 531 45.73 131.42 -5.48
CA SER A 531 46.56 131.21 -4.29
C SER A 531 47.87 130.57 -4.69
N THR A 532 48.92 130.78 -3.89
CA THR A 532 50.24 130.19 -4.13
C THR A 532 50.59 129.19 -3.04
N CYS A 533 51.21 128.08 -3.43
CA CYS A 533 51.81 127.10 -2.53
C CYS A 533 53.28 126.94 -2.92
N HIS A 534 54.20 127.27 -2.01
CA HIS A 534 55.64 127.25 -2.30
C HIS A 534 56.43 126.41 -1.30
N ASN A 535 56.87 125.22 -1.72
CA ASN A 535 57.69 124.30 -0.91
C ASN A 535 57.12 124.08 0.50
N GLU A 536 55.80 123.90 0.60
CA GLU A 536 55.08 123.83 1.87
C GLU A 536 53.92 122.83 1.84
N THR A 537 53.42 122.50 3.04
CA THR A 537 52.23 121.68 3.25
C THR A 537 51.08 122.55 3.72
N LEU A 538 49.97 122.52 2.97
CA LEU A 538 48.69 123.10 3.34
C LEU A 538 47.86 122.05 4.06
N THR A 539 47.59 122.26 5.36
CA THR A 539 46.82 121.33 6.20
C THR A 539 45.50 121.93 6.64
N ALA A 540 44.40 121.21 6.42
CA ALA A 540 43.05 121.56 6.90
C ALA A 540 42.25 120.27 7.21
N SER A 541 41.03 120.36 7.74
CA SER A 541 40.11 119.20 7.74
C SER A 541 39.40 119.08 6.40
N CYS A 542 39.18 120.21 5.71
CA CYS A 542 38.68 120.24 4.34
C CYS A 542 39.45 121.27 3.50
N ILE A 543 39.91 120.89 2.32
CA ILE A 543 40.52 121.79 1.32
C ILE A 543 39.61 121.81 0.09
N ASP A 544 39.02 122.96 -0.25
CA ASP A 544 38.17 123.16 -1.43
C ASP A 544 38.84 124.12 -2.42
N ILE A 545 39.29 123.62 -3.56
CA ILE A 545 39.97 124.39 -4.60
C ILE A 545 39.03 124.54 -5.78
N ARG A 546 38.47 125.73 -5.97
CA ARG A 546 37.61 126.11 -7.12
C ARG A 546 38.31 127.08 -8.07
N GLY A 547 39.20 127.93 -7.57
CA GLY A 547 40.07 128.81 -8.36
C GLY A 547 41.38 128.15 -8.75
N THR A 548 42.44 128.92 -8.84
CA THR A 548 43.77 128.43 -9.24
C THR A 548 44.72 128.38 -8.04
N LEU A 549 45.15 127.20 -7.62
CA LEU A 549 46.29 127.03 -6.72
C LEU A 549 47.56 126.90 -7.55
N GLN A 550 48.28 128.01 -7.72
CA GLN A 550 49.59 128.02 -8.35
C GLN A 550 50.62 127.43 -7.39
N THR A 551 51.40 126.47 -7.86
CA THR A 551 52.45 125.83 -7.06
C THR A 551 53.80 126.16 -7.65
N SER A 552 54.73 126.54 -6.77
CA SER A 552 56.11 126.82 -7.13
C SER A 552 56.99 125.96 -6.25
N GLY A 553 57.63 124.98 -6.85
CA GLY A 553 58.32 123.93 -6.13
C GLY A 553 57.42 122.75 -5.79
N SER A 554 57.50 122.29 -4.54
CA SER A 554 56.71 121.22 -3.96
C SER A 554 55.50 121.79 -3.20
N CYS A 555 54.31 121.25 -3.42
CA CYS A 555 53.11 121.59 -2.69
C CYS A 555 52.42 120.33 -2.19
N ARG A 556 52.14 120.26 -0.90
CA ARG A 556 51.38 119.15 -0.30
C ARG A 556 50.06 119.65 0.27
N LEU A 557 48.95 119.02 -0.09
CA LEU A 557 47.61 119.24 0.45
C LEU A 557 47.28 118.09 1.39
N GLU A 558 46.94 118.36 2.64
CA GLU A 558 46.62 117.33 3.63
C GLU A 558 45.32 117.67 4.37
N ALA A 559 44.25 116.91 4.12
CA ALA A 559 42.95 117.10 4.76
C ALA A 559 42.08 115.85 4.78
N GLU A 560 41.06 115.75 5.63
CA GLU A 560 40.10 114.62 5.58
C GLU A 560 39.34 114.59 4.26
N VAL A 561 39.02 115.78 3.74
CA VAL A 561 38.46 115.97 2.40
C VAL A 561 39.33 116.94 1.60
N VAL A 562 39.73 116.54 0.39
CA VAL A 562 40.32 117.44 -0.60
C VAL A 562 39.43 117.45 -1.84
N SER A 563 38.80 118.58 -2.10
CA SER A 563 37.94 118.81 -3.25
C SER A 563 38.62 119.78 -4.22
N ILE A 564 38.78 119.37 -5.48
CA ILE A 564 39.44 120.13 -6.54
C ILE A 564 38.48 120.21 -7.73
N PHE A 565 37.79 121.34 -7.83
CA PHE A 565 36.97 121.75 -8.97
C PHE A 565 37.72 122.72 -9.90
N GLY A 566 38.68 123.47 -9.34
CA GLY A 566 39.49 124.47 -10.01
C GLY A 566 40.77 123.90 -10.62
N VAL A 567 41.86 124.67 -10.60
CA VAL A 567 43.15 124.25 -11.14
C VAL A 567 44.21 124.24 -10.04
N VAL A 568 44.92 123.13 -9.85
CA VAL A 568 46.19 123.10 -9.13
C VAL A 568 47.31 123.04 -10.16
N ASP A 569 48.08 124.11 -10.29
CA ASP A 569 49.04 124.29 -11.37
C ASP A 569 50.47 124.42 -10.86
N GLY A 570 51.26 123.37 -11.01
CA GLY A 570 52.71 123.36 -10.83
C GLY A 570 53.48 123.42 -12.14
N THR A 571 52.88 123.93 -13.22
CA THR A 571 53.58 124.05 -14.50
C THR A 571 54.78 124.99 -14.36
N VAL A 572 55.97 124.55 -14.80
CA VAL A 572 57.25 125.27 -14.64
C VAL A 572 57.66 125.49 -13.18
N GLY A 573 57.08 124.75 -12.24
CA GLY A 573 57.38 124.86 -10.80
C GLY A 573 58.62 124.10 -10.34
N GLY A 574 59.35 123.44 -11.24
CA GLY A 574 60.47 122.55 -10.88
C GLY A 574 61.85 123.17 -11.03
N TYR A 575 62.87 122.32 -11.12
CA TYR A 575 64.24 122.79 -11.26
C TYR A 575 64.46 123.53 -12.58
N PRO A 576 65.27 124.61 -12.56
CA PRO A 576 65.68 125.30 -13.78
C PRO A 576 66.43 124.41 -14.79
N ALA A 577 66.65 124.93 -15.99
CA ALA A 577 67.41 124.27 -17.04
C ALA A 577 68.79 123.78 -16.58
N ALA A 578 69.14 122.53 -16.92
CA ALA A 578 70.38 121.86 -16.52
C ALA A 578 70.58 121.71 -15.00
N GLN A 579 69.51 121.84 -14.20
CA GLN A 579 69.53 121.64 -12.76
C GLN A 579 68.57 120.50 -12.37
N GLY A 580 68.89 119.87 -11.23
CA GLY A 580 68.10 118.80 -10.66
C GLY A 580 68.64 117.40 -10.97
N PRO A 581 68.13 116.36 -10.27
CA PRO A 581 68.65 114.99 -10.32
C PRO A 581 68.59 114.32 -11.71
N GLY A 582 67.78 114.84 -12.63
CA GLY A 582 67.61 114.35 -14.00
C GLY A 582 68.10 115.30 -15.07
N ALA A 583 68.88 116.33 -14.70
CA ALA A 583 69.57 117.17 -15.67
C ALA A 583 70.55 116.29 -16.48
N GLY A 584 70.27 116.10 -17.77
CA GLY A 584 71.12 115.29 -18.64
C GLY A 584 72.59 115.76 -18.60
N PRO A 585 73.58 114.83 -18.58
CA PRO A 585 74.98 115.20 -18.65
C PRO A 585 75.22 116.04 -19.91
N GLN A 586 76.11 117.03 -19.81
CA GLN A 586 76.20 118.25 -20.62
C GLN A 586 76.26 118.14 -22.16
N TRP A 587 76.13 116.94 -22.74
CA TRP A 587 76.07 116.70 -24.17
C TRP A 587 74.75 115.98 -24.54
N SER A 588 73.86 116.76 -25.17
CA SER A 588 72.73 116.32 -26.01
C SER A 588 71.69 115.37 -25.37
N GLN A 589 71.16 115.73 -24.19
CA GLN A 589 70.08 114.96 -23.53
C GLN A 589 68.99 115.87 -22.94
N SER A 590 67.73 115.47 -23.04
CA SER A 590 66.62 116.13 -22.34
C SER A 590 66.63 115.83 -20.84
N GLY A 591 66.06 116.72 -20.03
CA GLY A 591 65.79 116.43 -18.62
C GLY A 591 64.73 115.33 -18.50
N GLY A 592 64.87 114.41 -17.55
CA GLY A 592 63.86 113.39 -17.26
C GLY A 592 63.39 113.49 -15.81
N SER A 593 62.17 113.06 -15.48
CA SER A 593 61.69 112.92 -14.09
C SER A 593 60.45 112.00 -14.01
N TYR A 594 60.31 111.23 -12.93
CA TYR A 594 59.18 110.35 -12.54
C TYR A 594 58.46 109.67 -13.71
N GLY A 595 59.14 108.73 -14.36
CA GLY A 595 58.62 107.96 -15.51
C GLY A 595 58.54 108.71 -16.85
N GLY A 596 58.68 110.05 -16.85
CA GLY A 596 58.57 110.89 -18.03
C GLY A 596 59.91 111.29 -18.65
N ARG A 597 60.02 111.16 -19.98
CA ARG A 597 61.15 111.71 -20.75
C ARG A 597 60.85 113.16 -21.11
N GLY A 598 61.78 114.08 -20.86
CA GLY A 598 61.68 115.43 -21.43
C GLY A 598 61.87 115.40 -22.95
N GLY A 599 61.30 116.39 -23.64
CA GLY A 599 61.33 116.44 -25.11
C GLY A 599 62.73 116.76 -25.67
N THR A 600 63.15 116.04 -26.71
CA THR A 600 64.33 116.35 -27.56
C THR A 600 63.89 116.54 -29.02
N MET A 601 64.71 117.22 -29.84
CA MET A 601 64.60 117.20 -31.31
C MET A 601 65.75 116.37 -31.88
N GLY A 602 65.47 115.16 -32.38
CA GLY A 602 66.46 114.26 -33.04
C GLY A 602 66.71 112.94 -32.30
N ASP A 603 67.68 112.14 -32.77
CA ASP A 603 68.09 110.83 -32.23
C ASP A 603 68.79 110.90 -30.85
N ASP A 604 68.67 112.04 -30.18
CA ASP A 604 69.23 112.29 -28.86
C ASP A 604 68.49 111.50 -27.77
N LYS A 605 69.28 110.88 -26.89
CA LYS A 605 68.78 110.04 -25.80
C LYS A 605 68.11 110.92 -24.75
N ALA A 606 66.89 110.58 -24.35
CA ALA A 606 66.29 111.17 -23.17
C ALA A 606 67.19 110.90 -21.94
N GLY A 607 67.37 111.91 -21.10
CA GLY A 607 68.13 111.78 -19.86
C GLY A 607 67.54 110.67 -18.97
N PRO A 608 68.35 110.13 -18.04
CA PRO A 608 67.86 109.13 -17.10
C PRO A 608 66.67 109.70 -16.32
N VAL A 609 65.58 108.95 -16.33
CA VAL A 609 64.45 109.20 -15.45
C VAL A 609 64.94 108.96 -14.02
N TYR A 610 64.65 109.91 -13.12
CA TYR A 610 64.87 109.76 -11.67
C TYR A 610 63.54 109.85 -10.93
N GLY A 611 63.59 109.50 -9.65
CA GLY A 611 62.42 109.45 -8.79
C GLY A 611 61.74 108.10 -8.87
N ASP A 612 61.06 107.78 -7.78
CA ASP A 612 60.18 106.62 -7.63
C ASP A 612 58.78 107.17 -7.35
N VAL A 613 57.74 106.53 -7.90
CA VAL A 613 56.35 106.88 -7.61
C VAL A 613 55.96 106.54 -6.17
N ASP A 614 56.68 105.60 -5.54
CA ASP A 614 56.45 105.20 -4.15
C ASP A 614 57.36 105.96 -3.15
N ASP A 615 58.57 106.36 -3.56
CA ASP A 615 59.54 107.15 -2.78
C ASP A 615 59.56 108.62 -3.23
N MET A 616 58.72 109.41 -2.57
CA MET A 616 58.43 110.80 -2.90
C MET A 616 59.37 111.81 -2.22
N ALA A 617 60.47 111.39 -1.61
CA ALA A 617 61.35 112.26 -0.81
C ALA A 617 62.35 113.11 -1.63
N VAL A 618 62.38 112.97 -2.96
CA VAL A 618 63.23 113.76 -3.86
C VAL A 618 62.31 114.56 -4.78
N ASP A 619 62.66 115.82 -5.03
CA ASP A 619 61.74 116.90 -5.38
C ASP A 619 61.75 117.28 -6.87
N MET A 620 60.56 117.64 -7.38
CA MET A 620 60.32 118.40 -8.62
C MET A 620 60.85 117.77 -9.93
N GLY A 621 60.34 118.23 -11.07
CA GLY A 621 60.85 117.88 -12.39
C GLY A 621 62.12 118.65 -12.72
N SER A 622 62.97 118.10 -13.60
CA SER A 622 64.23 118.73 -14.01
C SER A 622 64.16 119.40 -15.39
N GLY A 623 64.90 120.51 -15.55
CA GLY A 623 64.97 121.22 -16.83
C GLY A 623 66.05 120.68 -17.78
N GLY A 624 65.75 120.55 -19.08
CA GLY A 624 66.69 120.07 -20.10
C GLY A 624 67.72 121.12 -20.57
N SER A 625 68.79 120.70 -21.27
CA SER A 625 69.72 121.60 -21.96
C SER A 625 70.49 120.91 -23.11
N THR A 626 71.02 121.68 -24.06
CA THR A 626 72.01 121.21 -25.04
C THR A 626 73.36 121.90 -24.81
N ALA A 627 74.43 121.34 -25.39
CA ALA A 627 75.82 121.77 -25.19
C ALA A 627 76.10 123.28 -25.39
N ALA A 628 75.19 124.02 -26.05
CA ALA A 628 75.29 125.46 -26.25
C ALA A 628 74.08 126.30 -25.79
N VAL A 629 72.95 125.69 -25.38
CA VAL A 629 71.73 126.45 -25.01
C VAL A 629 70.92 125.77 -23.90
N LEU A 630 70.52 126.56 -22.90
CA LEU A 630 69.64 126.15 -21.79
C LEU A 630 68.19 125.92 -22.28
N GLY A 631 67.55 124.84 -21.80
CA GLY A 631 66.14 124.51 -22.09
C GLY A 631 65.14 125.15 -21.11
N GLY A 632 63.94 124.56 -21.01
CA GLY A 632 62.90 124.97 -20.04
C GLY A 632 63.07 124.33 -18.66
N ALA A 633 62.48 124.93 -17.62
CA ALA A 633 62.47 124.36 -16.25
C ALA A 633 61.51 123.16 -16.16
N GLY A 634 61.71 122.26 -15.19
CA GLY A 634 60.79 121.15 -14.96
C GLY A 634 59.49 121.57 -14.27
N GLY A 635 58.55 120.64 -14.10
CA GLY A 635 57.31 120.87 -13.33
C GLY A 635 57.50 120.82 -11.81
N GLY A 636 56.58 121.42 -11.05
CA GLY A 636 56.53 121.35 -9.59
C GLY A 636 55.86 120.08 -9.07
N LYS A 637 56.12 119.69 -7.82
CA LYS A 637 55.54 118.48 -7.20
C LYS A 637 54.21 118.82 -6.52
N ILE A 638 53.17 118.03 -6.75
CA ILE A 638 51.87 118.18 -6.06
C ILE A 638 51.53 116.87 -5.34
N GLU A 639 51.38 116.89 -4.02
CA GLU A 639 51.01 115.74 -3.21
C GLU A 639 49.66 116.02 -2.52
N ILE A 640 48.70 115.11 -2.62
CA ILE A 640 47.38 115.22 -2.00
C ILE A 640 47.18 114.05 -1.06
N ILE A 641 46.90 114.30 0.21
CA ILE A 641 46.68 113.28 1.23
C ILE A 641 45.31 113.49 1.86
N SER A 642 44.39 112.57 1.59
CA SER A 642 43.00 112.72 2.04
C SER A 642 42.23 111.43 2.22
N GLU A 643 41.20 111.42 3.08
CA GLU A 643 40.29 110.26 3.16
C GLU A 643 39.37 110.20 1.95
N VAL A 644 38.88 111.37 1.54
CA VAL A 644 37.98 111.55 0.40
C VAL A 644 38.59 112.59 -0.55
N ILE A 645 38.84 112.18 -1.80
CA ILE A 645 39.30 113.09 -2.86
C ILE A 645 38.19 113.24 -3.88
N GLU A 646 37.73 114.48 -4.06
CA GLU A 646 36.77 114.85 -5.10
C GLU A 646 37.52 115.64 -6.18
N LEU A 647 37.77 115.03 -7.34
CA LEU A 647 38.55 115.65 -8.41
C LEU A 647 37.74 115.74 -9.69
N THR A 648 37.30 116.95 -10.03
CA THR A 648 36.66 117.28 -11.32
C THR A 648 37.39 118.41 -12.06
N GLY A 649 38.21 119.17 -11.33
CA GLY A 649 39.12 120.18 -11.83
C GLY A 649 40.40 119.59 -12.40
N VAL A 650 41.45 120.39 -12.45
CA VAL A 650 42.67 120.09 -13.17
C VAL A 650 43.90 120.20 -12.28
N VAL A 651 44.62 119.09 -12.10
CA VAL A 651 45.94 119.08 -11.48
C VAL A 651 46.99 118.94 -12.58
N ARG A 652 47.92 119.89 -12.67
CA ARG A 652 48.97 119.90 -13.69
C ARG A 652 50.32 120.20 -13.06
N ALA A 653 51.34 119.48 -13.50
CA ALA A 653 52.72 119.62 -13.05
C ALA A 653 53.66 119.60 -14.26
N ASN A 654 53.35 120.38 -15.30
CA ASN A 654 54.06 120.29 -16.59
C ASN A 654 55.45 120.96 -16.55
N GLY A 655 56.39 120.46 -17.35
CA GLY A 655 57.64 121.16 -17.63
C GLY A 655 57.46 122.32 -18.61
N GLY A 656 58.36 123.28 -18.56
CA GLY A 656 58.42 124.41 -19.49
C GLY A 656 59.09 124.08 -20.82
N ASN A 657 58.71 124.81 -21.87
CA ASN A 657 59.29 124.69 -23.21
C ASN A 657 60.74 125.25 -23.27
N GLY A 658 61.58 124.66 -24.13
CA GLY A 658 62.91 125.20 -24.47
C GLY A 658 62.83 126.44 -25.37
N THR A 659 63.82 127.32 -25.31
CA THR A 659 63.75 128.67 -25.88
C THR A 659 64.50 128.88 -27.21
N ASN A 660 65.14 127.86 -27.81
CA ASN A 660 65.93 128.04 -29.05
C ASN A 660 65.88 126.88 -30.08
N HIS A 661 65.48 127.17 -31.31
CA HIS A 661 65.15 126.16 -32.34
C HIS A 661 66.31 125.70 -33.22
N THR A 662 67.44 126.42 -33.26
CA THR A 662 68.50 126.15 -34.27
C THR A 662 69.39 124.94 -33.99
N TRP A 663 69.47 124.50 -32.73
CA TRP A 663 70.33 123.38 -32.31
C TRP A 663 69.59 122.36 -31.45
N GLY A 664 68.25 122.33 -31.54
CA GLY A 664 67.40 121.40 -30.82
C GLY A 664 67.46 121.55 -29.30
N THR A 665 67.04 122.70 -28.73
CA THR A 665 66.94 122.81 -27.26
C THR A 665 65.93 121.83 -26.68
N GLY A 666 66.34 121.05 -25.67
CA GLY A 666 65.43 120.16 -24.93
C GLY A 666 64.44 120.91 -24.05
N GLY A 667 63.22 120.36 -23.92
CA GLY A 667 62.20 120.83 -22.96
C GLY A 667 62.45 120.32 -21.54
N GLY A 668 61.80 120.95 -20.55
CA GLY A 668 61.76 120.42 -19.17
C GLY A 668 60.80 119.24 -19.05
N SER A 669 61.06 118.32 -18.13
CA SER A 669 60.16 117.20 -17.84
C SER A 669 59.05 117.62 -16.87
N GLY A 670 57.88 116.99 -16.99
CA GLY A 670 56.80 117.12 -16.01
C GLY A 670 57.18 116.45 -14.69
N ALA A 671 56.52 116.87 -13.61
CA ALA A 671 56.71 116.32 -12.27
C ALA A 671 55.52 115.46 -11.83
N GLU A 672 55.67 114.83 -10.67
CA GLU A 672 54.68 113.91 -10.11
C GLU A 672 53.50 114.66 -9.46
N SER A 673 52.29 114.15 -9.70
CA SER A 673 51.08 114.46 -8.92
C SER A 673 50.60 113.18 -8.26
N CYS A 674 50.61 113.11 -6.93
CA CYS A 674 50.29 111.88 -6.18
C CYS A 674 49.10 112.12 -5.24
N CYS A 675 48.20 111.14 -5.18
CA CYS A 675 47.06 111.12 -4.26
C CYS A 675 47.19 109.91 -3.32
N ARG A 676 47.29 110.15 -2.01
CA ARG A 676 47.36 109.10 -0.98
C ARG A 676 46.13 109.16 -0.09
N ARG A 677 45.59 107.99 0.25
CA ARG A 677 44.51 107.91 1.23
C ARG A 677 45.07 108.21 2.63
N ARG A 678 44.49 109.18 3.34
CA ARG A 678 44.75 109.36 4.77
C ARG A 678 44.12 108.16 5.48
N LEU A 679 44.93 107.31 6.06
CA LEU A 679 44.44 106.25 6.95
C LEU A 679 44.29 106.89 8.33
N THR A 680 43.07 107.24 8.69
CA THR A 680 42.75 107.36 10.11
C THR A 680 42.80 105.96 10.71
N SER A 681 43.53 105.81 11.81
CA SER A 681 43.45 104.61 12.65
C SER A 681 41.99 104.47 13.10
N PRO A 682 41.43 103.25 13.15
CA PRO A 682 39.99 103.01 13.22
C PRO A 682 39.30 103.63 14.44
#